data_AF-A0A443JFC2-F1
#
_entry.id   AF-A0A443JFC2-F1
#
_cell.length_a   1.000
_cell.length_b   1.000
_cell.length_c   1.000
_cell.angle_alpha   90.00
_cell.angle_beta   90.00
_cell.angle_gamma   90.00
#
_symmetry.space_group_name_H-M   'P 1'
#
loop_
_entity.id
_entity.type
_entity.pdbx_description
1 polymer ?
#
loop_
_entity_poly.entity_id
_entity_poly.type
_entity_poly.pdbx_seq_one_letter_code
_entity_poly.pdbx_strand_id
1 'polypeptide(L)'
;MEQSTRKVAVLVLGMHRSGTSLLAGVLHSLGCQGPKTPVAANDRNPKGYFESQPIFRLNDEILAAAALKWDDWRPLDPGWQLSPRFNEFRDRAAELIEAEYGRSSLIYLKDPRICRLLPLWRQVLEDNGYRVVCIHTHRSPVEVATSLEQRRNIEVDPSIGMLVWLRYVLEAEANSRDLPRIFTSYSRILGNWTEFSARAEERFGFSWPVISQLREERVADLIDPKLRHHDSDIAATLKNAAAPKLIVDSMRILEEWAADGEKEEDRNVLDHIHGQFDLAASLFSRPLVALDKRKQEARRLEKDLNASKAKLVELETNAESLSDTIAKQQETLVDLTRERDEIREREGILQGELQQCNDALVRIQAEADAKQAEHETEINALSDTIAAQEKSLNDLISERDKSQEQENILQKELQEHNTILMQMQATAEEKRTELEAEIGILSDNLIDRDKGIVNLRRELDAIRKEKEASEKSFSSEIRALSTQLSECQSSDSALSEVRSSHEAKRTALEAEIRVMADNLIVRDKTIMTLRQKLDAKTRDAETLQRKFEAEVNPASTGRDHRKIGDHTPAHGSIEQLTPYRVSGWVLSVQGTDPVLEITVDGKIVGRAVVNPVDGGSKYIFHFRFNEPLIKRLYHVVRVYDRTSGREVPGRGFPILRNCVGRLADAHTRIEGWIDRIDDKAISGWVIDNASIVSPPMPELFVDEIRVTAIPSRYSRLDLTANGYGDARLGFYFDLQALGLNAGQHQVTIRAAGKKLPLVPGQSTQINIGEHLSKRVHVSA
;
A
#
# COMPACT_ATOMS: atom_id res chain seq x y z
N MET A 1 -45.64 35.54 -80.66
CA MET A 1 -45.74 34.32 -79.84
C MET A 1 -45.13 34.65 -78.49
N GLU A 2 -45.89 34.58 -77.40
CA GLU A 2 -45.36 34.87 -76.06
C GLU A 2 -45.94 33.93 -75.00
N GLN A 3 -46.09 32.66 -75.39
CA GLN A 3 -46.28 31.54 -74.45
C GLN A 3 -44.95 31.27 -73.72
N SER A 4 -44.59 32.19 -72.83
CA SER A 4 -43.56 31.94 -71.83
C SER A 4 -43.96 30.69 -71.05
N THR A 5 -43.03 29.75 -70.89
CA THR A 5 -43.28 28.42 -70.33
C THR A 5 -43.51 28.48 -68.82
N ARG A 6 -44.72 28.91 -68.44
CA ARG A 6 -45.19 29.00 -67.05
C ARG A 6 -44.89 27.69 -66.33
N LYS A 7 -44.24 27.78 -65.16
CA LYS A 7 -44.04 26.61 -64.29
C LYS A 7 -45.43 26.06 -63.89
N VAL A 8 -45.54 24.77 -63.62
CA VAL A 8 -46.77 24.11 -63.15
C VAL A 8 -46.51 23.42 -61.82
N ALA A 9 -47.39 23.67 -60.84
CA ALA A 9 -47.35 23.02 -59.54
C ALA A 9 -48.60 22.16 -59.34
N VAL A 10 -48.40 20.85 -59.23
CA VAL A 10 -49.44 19.87 -58.98
C VAL A 10 -49.61 19.69 -57.47
N LEU A 11 -50.71 20.20 -56.92
CA LEU A 11 -51.06 20.01 -55.52
C LEU A 11 -51.72 18.64 -55.33
N VAL A 12 -51.12 17.81 -54.48
CA VAL A 12 -51.69 16.53 -54.04
C VAL A 12 -52.50 16.78 -52.77
N LEU A 13 -53.81 16.89 -52.93
CA LEU A 13 -54.76 17.19 -51.86
C LEU A 13 -55.48 15.90 -51.44
N GLY A 14 -55.59 15.68 -50.13
CA GLY A 14 -56.23 14.50 -49.56
C GLY A 14 -55.80 14.26 -48.12
N MET A 15 -56.66 13.65 -47.32
CA MET A 15 -56.35 13.32 -45.92
C MET A 15 -55.17 12.33 -45.81
N HIS A 16 -54.48 12.34 -44.66
CA HIS A 16 -53.52 11.29 -44.30
C HIS A 16 -54.14 9.89 -44.53
N ARG A 17 -53.36 8.97 -45.11
CA ARG A 17 -53.78 7.59 -45.48
C ARG A 17 -54.73 7.46 -46.69
N SER A 18 -55.28 8.56 -47.22
CA SER A 18 -56.12 8.57 -48.43
C SER A 18 -55.34 8.44 -49.76
N GLY A 19 -54.31 7.60 -49.83
CA GLY A 19 -53.57 7.36 -51.07
C GLY A 19 -52.59 8.46 -51.52
N THR A 20 -52.52 9.61 -50.84
CA THR A 20 -51.68 10.76 -51.23
C THR A 20 -50.21 10.44 -51.48
N SER A 21 -49.61 9.45 -50.78
CA SER A 21 -48.24 8.98 -51.07
C SER A 21 -48.14 8.15 -52.35
N LEU A 22 -49.15 7.32 -52.67
CA LEU A 22 -49.19 6.57 -53.92
C LEU A 22 -49.32 7.53 -55.11
N LEU A 23 -50.22 8.51 -55.00
CA LEU A 23 -50.41 9.55 -56.01
C LEU A 23 -49.13 10.37 -56.25
N ALA A 24 -48.43 10.77 -55.20
CA ALA A 24 -47.14 11.47 -55.35
C ALA A 24 -46.06 10.61 -56.03
N GLY A 25 -46.03 9.30 -55.74
CA GLY A 25 -45.19 8.35 -56.46
C GLY A 25 -45.54 8.25 -57.95
N VAL A 26 -46.82 8.13 -58.29
CA VAL A 26 -47.30 8.10 -59.69
C VAL A 26 -46.92 9.39 -60.43
N LEU A 27 -47.13 10.56 -59.82
CA LEU A 27 -46.72 11.85 -60.39
C LEU A 27 -45.20 11.93 -60.61
N HIS A 28 -44.40 11.39 -59.69
CA HIS A 28 -42.96 11.32 -59.85
C HIS A 28 -42.56 10.43 -61.04
N SER A 29 -43.13 9.22 -61.13
CA SER A 29 -42.92 8.30 -62.26
C SER A 29 -43.38 8.87 -63.61
N LEU A 30 -44.40 9.74 -63.62
CA LEU A 30 -44.87 10.50 -64.78
C LEU A 30 -43.97 11.70 -65.16
N GLY A 31 -42.96 12.04 -64.34
CA GLY A 31 -41.98 13.08 -64.62
C GLY A 31 -42.18 14.41 -63.88
N CYS A 32 -43.01 14.45 -62.83
CA CYS A 32 -43.09 15.61 -61.95
C CYS A 32 -41.92 15.61 -60.95
N GLN A 33 -41.26 16.76 -60.80
CA GLN A 33 -40.17 16.89 -59.85
C GLN A 33 -40.69 16.92 -58.41
N GLY A 34 -40.11 16.07 -57.55
CA GLY A 34 -40.34 16.07 -56.11
C GLY A 34 -39.42 17.04 -55.36
N PRO A 35 -39.63 17.22 -54.06
CA PRO A 35 -38.78 18.08 -53.22
C PRO A 35 -37.34 17.54 -53.09
N LYS A 36 -36.36 18.43 -52.91
CA LYS A 36 -34.96 18.06 -52.65
C LYS A 36 -34.74 17.36 -51.31
N THR A 37 -35.51 17.69 -50.26
CA THR A 37 -35.37 17.06 -48.93
C THR A 37 -36.65 16.31 -48.52
N PRO A 38 -36.95 15.15 -49.15
CA PRO A 38 -38.09 14.31 -48.75
C PRO A 38 -37.93 13.82 -47.30
N VAL A 39 -39.05 13.67 -46.59
CA VAL A 39 -39.08 13.12 -45.23
C VAL A 39 -38.56 11.67 -45.25
N ALA A 40 -37.53 11.41 -44.44
CA ALA A 40 -36.80 10.15 -44.43
C ALA A 40 -37.67 8.93 -44.08
N ALA A 41 -37.20 7.75 -44.52
CA ALA A 41 -37.78 6.47 -44.14
C ALA A 41 -37.76 6.23 -42.63
N ASN A 42 -38.71 5.44 -42.14
CA ASN A 42 -38.77 4.95 -40.77
C ASN A 42 -39.54 3.62 -40.72
N ASP A 43 -39.58 2.99 -39.56
CA ASP A 43 -40.23 1.68 -39.32
C ASP A 43 -41.70 1.60 -39.79
N ARG A 44 -42.38 2.74 -39.93
CA ARG A 44 -43.79 2.85 -40.35
C ARG A 44 -43.95 3.11 -41.85
N ASN A 45 -42.87 3.44 -42.55
CA ASN A 45 -42.81 3.60 -44.00
C ASN A 45 -41.35 3.43 -44.49
N PRO A 46 -40.88 2.19 -44.73
CA PRO A 46 -39.50 1.91 -45.12
C PRO A 46 -39.08 2.47 -46.49
N LYS A 47 -40.03 2.82 -47.38
CA LYS A 47 -39.74 3.42 -48.69
C LYS A 47 -39.50 4.94 -48.65
N GLY A 48 -39.60 5.59 -47.47
CA GLY A 48 -39.54 7.05 -47.36
C GLY A 48 -40.85 7.74 -47.77
N TYR A 49 -40.93 9.04 -47.53
CA TYR A 49 -42.12 9.87 -47.77
C TYR A 49 -41.90 10.83 -48.94
N PHE A 50 -42.99 11.23 -49.59
CA PHE A 50 -42.96 12.19 -50.71
C PHE A 50 -43.20 13.64 -50.23
N GLU A 51 -43.49 13.83 -48.95
CA GLU A 51 -43.53 15.10 -48.24
C GLU A 51 -42.14 15.75 -48.17
N SER A 52 -42.05 17.06 -48.43
CA SER A 52 -40.86 17.87 -48.12
C SER A 52 -40.72 18.04 -46.60
N GLN A 53 -39.53 17.75 -46.06
CA GLN A 53 -39.26 17.83 -44.63
C GLN A 53 -39.34 19.25 -44.05
N PRO A 54 -38.78 20.32 -44.65
CA PRO A 54 -38.94 21.67 -44.12
C PRO A 54 -40.37 22.18 -44.27
N ILE A 55 -41.06 21.89 -45.38
CA ILE A 55 -42.46 22.30 -45.60
C ILE A 55 -43.40 21.63 -44.59
N PHE A 56 -43.21 20.33 -44.31
CA PHE A 56 -43.94 19.62 -43.25
C PHE A 56 -43.82 20.31 -41.88
N ARG A 57 -42.60 20.77 -41.52
CA ARG A 57 -42.36 21.49 -40.25
C ARG A 57 -43.07 22.85 -40.25
N LEU A 58 -42.97 23.60 -41.36
CA LEU A 58 -43.66 24.88 -41.50
C LEU A 58 -45.19 24.73 -41.39
N ASN A 59 -45.77 23.67 -41.96
CA ASN A 59 -47.20 23.38 -41.83
C ASN A 59 -47.63 23.06 -40.40
N ASP A 60 -46.82 22.28 -39.64
CA ASP A 60 -47.08 22.07 -38.20
C ASP A 60 -46.89 23.36 -37.38
N GLU A 61 -45.92 24.21 -37.71
CA GLU A 61 -45.75 25.54 -37.08
C GLU A 61 -46.94 26.47 -37.32
N ILE A 62 -47.47 26.54 -38.54
CA ILE A 62 -48.63 27.36 -38.90
C ILE A 62 -49.87 26.91 -38.12
N LEU A 63 -50.16 25.60 -38.09
CA LEU A 63 -51.29 25.05 -37.34
C LEU A 63 -51.13 25.28 -35.83
N ALA A 64 -49.92 25.07 -35.28
CA ALA A 64 -49.64 25.31 -33.87
C ALA A 64 -49.78 26.80 -33.48
N ALA A 65 -49.41 27.73 -34.37
CA ALA A 65 -49.60 29.17 -34.16
C ALA A 65 -51.07 29.60 -34.19
N ALA A 66 -51.95 28.81 -34.81
CA ALA A 66 -53.41 28.92 -34.72
C ALA A 66 -54.03 28.10 -33.57
N ALA A 67 -53.20 27.51 -32.68
CA ALA A 67 -53.60 26.60 -31.60
C ALA A 67 -54.38 25.33 -32.06
N LEU A 68 -54.11 24.89 -33.29
CA LEU A 68 -54.60 23.65 -33.90
C LEU A 68 -53.46 22.63 -34.07
N LYS A 69 -53.82 21.45 -34.60
CA LYS A 69 -52.91 20.38 -35.02
C LYS A 69 -53.43 19.75 -36.32
N TRP A 70 -52.66 18.83 -36.90
CA TRP A 70 -53.09 18.03 -38.06
C TRP A 70 -54.25 17.07 -37.74
N ASP A 71 -54.36 16.61 -36.49
CA ASP A 71 -55.45 15.77 -35.97
C ASP A 71 -56.62 16.60 -35.42
N ASP A 72 -56.67 17.89 -35.73
CA ASP A 72 -57.75 18.78 -35.34
C ASP A 72 -58.79 18.94 -36.45
N TRP A 73 -60.05 18.66 -36.12
CA TRP A 73 -61.20 18.75 -37.02
C TRP A 73 -61.90 20.12 -36.96
N ARG A 74 -61.50 21.01 -36.03
CA ARG A 74 -62.04 22.36 -35.92
C ARG A 74 -61.51 23.25 -37.05
N PRO A 75 -62.31 24.19 -37.59
CA PRO A 75 -61.87 25.10 -38.65
C PRO A 75 -60.70 25.98 -38.20
N LEU A 76 -59.89 26.44 -39.15
CA LEU A 76 -59.03 27.60 -38.94
C LEU A 76 -59.91 28.86 -38.78
N ASP A 77 -59.46 29.83 -38.01
CA ASP A 77 -60.15 31.13 -37.92
C ASP A 77 -60.12 31.82 -39.30
N PRO A 78 -61.27 32.23 -39.88
CA PRO A 78 -61.28 32.92 -41.17
C PRO A 78 -60.43 34.20 -41.18
N GLY A 79 -60.27 34.86 -40.03
CA GLY A 79 -59.38 36.02 -39.84
C GLY A 79 -57.90 35.69 -39.77
N TRP A 80 -57.50 34.40 -39.77
CA TRP A 80 -56.08 33.99 -39.72
C TRP A 80 -55.23 34.63 -40.82
N GLN A 81 -55.78 34.77 -42.02
CA GLN A 81 -55.09 35.38 -43.17
C GLN A 81 -54.81 36.88 -42.99
N LEU A 82 -55.54 37.55 -42.08
CA LEU A 82 -55.35 38.96 -41.72
C LEU A 82 -54.33 39.14 -40.58
N SER A 83 -53.83 38.05 -39.99
CA SER A 83 -52.79 38.08 -38.97
C SER A 83 -51.46 38.58 -39.57
N PRO A 84 -50.71 39.49 -38.92
CA PRO A 84 -49.36 39.85 -39.34
C PRO A 84 -48.45 38.62 -39.57
N ARG A 85 -48.66 37.56 -38.77
CA ARG A 85 -47.91 36.29 -38.88
C ARG A 85 -48.18 35.50 -40.15
N PHE A 86 -49.31 35.76 -40.84
CA PHE A 86 -49.58 35.15 -42.14
C PHE A 86 -48.51 35.54 -43.17
N ASN A 87 -48.05 36.80 -43.14
CA ASN A 87 -46.94 37.26 -43.99
C ASN A 87 -45.62 36.59 -43.60
N GLU A 88 -45.28 36.50 -42.30
CA GLU A 88 -44.11 35.76 -41.82
C GLU A 88 -44.06 34.32 -42.36
N PHE A 89 -45.22 33.64 -42.38
CA PHE A 89 -45.33 32.27 -42.87
C PHE A 89 -45.34 32.17 -44.40
N ARG A 90 -45.95 33.12 -45.12
CA ARG A 90 -45.89 33.19 -46.60
C ARG A 90 -44.46 33.38 -47.08
N ASP A 91 -43.74 34.32 -46.50
CA ASP A 91 -42.41 34.70 -46.98
C ASP A 91 -41.42 33.54 -46.74
N ARG A 92 -41.49 32.89 -45.56
CA ARG A 92 -40.78 31.62 -45.29
C ARG A 92 -41.20 30.49 -46.22
N ALA A 93 -42.48 30.38 -46.58
CA ALA A 93 -42.96 29.35 -47.50
C ALA A 93 -42.43 29.57 -48.93
N ALA A 94 -42.31 30.82 -49.38
CA ALA A 94 -41.71 31.17 -50.66
C ALA A 94 -40.21 30.83 -50.71
N GLU A 95 -39.46 31.14 -49.65
CA GLU A 95 -38.07 30.68 -49.49
C GLU A 95 -37.96 29.16 -49.59
N LEU A 96 -38.87 28.41 -48.95
CA LEU A 96 -38.89 26.95 -49.03
C LEU A 96 -39.23 26.40 -50.43
N ILE A 97 -40.07 27.06 -51.23
CA ILE A 97 -40.36 26.61 -52.60
C ILE A 97 -39.13 26.71 -53.50
N GLU A 98 -38.42 27.83 -53.53
CA GLU A 98 -37.18 27.96 -54.32
C GLU A 98 -36.05 27.08 -53.74
N ALA A 99 -35.97 26.94 -52.41
CA ALA A 99 -35.02 26.03 -51.77
C ALA A 99 -35.26 24.55 -52.11
N GLU A 100 -36.50 24.08 -52.08
CA GLU A 100 -36.83 22.64 -52.29
C GLU A 100 -37.01 22.25 -53.76
N TYR A 101 -37.44 23.17 -54.63
CA TYR A 101 -37.76 22.88 -56.03
C TYR A 101 -36.94 23.71 -57.02
N GLY A 102 -36.64 24.97 -56.68
CA GLY A 102 -35.85 25.87 -57.50
C GLY A 102 -36.43 26.12 -58.90
N ARG A 103 -35.59 25.98 -59.93
CA ARG A 103 -35.93 26.26 -61.34
C ARG A 103 -36.80 25.18 -62.02
N SER A 104 -37.31 24.19 -61.28
CA SER A 104 -38.14 23.12 -61.84
C SER A 104 -39.47 23.64 -62.38
N SER A 105 -39.75 23.34 -63.66
CA SER A 105 -40.92 23.82 -64.40
C SER A 105 -42.18 22.95 -64.24
N LEU A 106 -42.06 21.71 -63.76
CA LEU A 106 -43.18 20.86 -63.37
C LEU A 106 -42.86 20.18 -62.05
N ILE A 107 -43.61 20.51 -61.00
CA ILE A 107 -43.41 19.99 -59.64
C ILE A 107 -44.67 19.33 -59.11
N TYR A 108 -44.54 18.41 -58.15
CA TYR A 108 -45.63 18.09 -57.23
C TYR A 108 -45.32 18.60 -55.83
N LEU A 109 -46.34 19.12 -55.15
CA LEU A 109 -46.27 19.53 -53.75
C LEU A 109 -47.32 18.74 -52.96
N LYS A 110 -46.86 18.08 -51.88
CA LYS A 110 -47.64 17.11 -51.12
C LYS A 110 -47.33 17.19 -49.63
N ASP A 111 -48.32 17.61 -48.85
CA ASP A 111 -48.51 17.34 -47.43
C ASP A 111 -50.03 17.45 -47.22
N PRO A 112 -50.71 16.45 -46.62
CA PRO A 112 -52.14 16.55 -46.34
C PRO A 112 -52.57 17.86 -45.67
N ARG A 113 -51.72 18.50 -44.85
CA ARG A 113 -52.02 19.80 -44.22
C ARG A 113 -52.30 20.92 -45.22
N ILE A 114 -51.83 20.79 -46.47
CA ILE A 114 -52.11 21.74 -47.55
C ILE A 114 -53.61 21.78 -47.88
N CYS A 115 -54.38 20.72 -47.59
CA CYS A 115 -55.85 20.79 -47.61
C CYS A 115 -56.42 21.94 -46.75
N ARG A 116 -55.82 22.14 -45.56
CA ARG A 116 -56.20 23.17 -44.59
C ARG A 116 -55.58 24.53 -44.90
N LEU A 117 -54.35 24.50 -45.42
CA LEU A 117 -53.50 25.66 -45.65
C LEU A 117 -53.50 26.11 -47.14
N LEU A 118 -54.48 25.66 -47.93
CA LEU A 118 -54.50 25.84 -49.38
C LEU A 118 -54.43 27.31 -49.81
N PRO A 119 -55.13 28.29 -49.19
CA PRO A 119 -55.01 29.69 -49.58
C PRO A 119 -53.59 30.24 -49.47
N LEU A 120 -52.84 29.85 -48.43
CA LEU A 120 -51.43 30.22 -48.26
C LEU A 120 -50.56 29.60 -49.35
N TRP A 121 -50.64 28.28 -49.53
CA TRP A 121 -49.78 27.56 -50.48
C TRP A 121 -50.08 27.90 -51.94
N ARG A 122 -51.34 28.21 -52.26
CA ARG A 122 -51.72 28.77 -53.56
C ARG A 122 -51.01 30.09 -53.80
N GLN A 123 -51.17 31.09 -52.91
CA GLN A 123 -50.54 32.39 -53.05
C GLN A 123 -49.01 32.24 -53.20
N VAL A 124 -48.38 31.46 -52.32
CA VAL A 124 -46.93 31.20 -52.35
C VAL A 124 -46.48 30.63 -53.70
N LEU A 125 -47.24 29.71 -54.31
CA LEU A 125 -46.91 29.13 -55.61
C LEU A 125 -47.15 30.09 -56.78
N GLU A 126 -48.25 30.84 -56.75
CA GLU A 126 -48.59 31.86 -57.75
C GLU A 126 -47.55 33.01 -57.74
N ASP A 127 -47.15 33.48 -56.56
CA ASP A 127 -46.08 34.46 -56.34
C ASP A 127 -44.70 33.93 -56.84
N ASN A 128 -44.46 32.62 -56.78
CA ASN A 128 -43.27 31.95 -57.33
C ASN A 128 -43.37 31.60 -58.83
N GLY A 129 -44.41 32.10 -59.52
CA GLY A 129 -44.60 31.96 -60.97
C GLY A 129 -45.12 30.59 -61.42
N TYR A 130 -45.68 29.79 -60.51
CA TYR A 130 -46.34 28.52 -60.84
C TYR A 130 -47.83 28.73 -61.16
N ARG A 131 -48.29 28.13 -62.26
CA ARG A 131 -49.71 27.80 -62.44
C ARG A 131 -50.04 26.62 -61.53
N VAL A 132 -50.92 26.83 -60.57
CA VAL A 132 -51.40 25.78 -59.67
C VAL A 132 -52.46 24.91 -60.37
N VAL A 133 -52.37 23.59 -60.20
CA VAL A 133 -53.41 22.61 -60.57
C VAL A 133 -53.57 21.59 -59.43
N CYS A 134 -54.78 21.09 -59.21
CA CYS A 134 -55.09 20.27 -58.03
C CYS A 134 -55.53 18.85 -58.38
N ILE A 135 -55.00 17.86 -57.66
CA ILE A 135 -55.51 16.50 -57.68
C ILE A 135 -55.99 16.16 -56.28
N HIS A 136 -57.30 15.95 -56.15
CA HIS A 136 -57.94 15.47 -54.93
C HIS A 136 -57.93 13.95 -54.90
N THR A 137 -57.45 13.35 -53.81
CA THR A 137 -57.49 11.91 -53.59
C THR A 137 -58.11 11.54 -52.24
N HIS A 138 -59.16 10.73 -52.29
CA HIS A 138 -59.89 10.26 -51.11
C HIS A 138 -59.82 8.73 -50.96
N ARG A 139 -60.31 8.26 -49.80
CA ARG A 139 -60.45 6.87 -49.38
C ARG A 139 -61.56 6.82 -48.34
N SER A 140 -62.11 5.63 -48.07
CA SER A 140 -63.06 5.40 -47.00
C SER A 140 -62.65 6.12 -45.69
N PRO A 141 -63.50 6.98 -45.12
CA PRO A 141 -63.24 7.64 -43.84
C PRO A 141 -63.07 6.64 -42.70
N VAL A 142 -63.73 5.46 -42.78
CA VAL A 142 -63.60 4.38 -41.79
C VAL A 142 -62.21 3.76 -41.85
N GLU A 143 -61.72 3.42 -43.05
CA GLU A 143 -60.34 2.91 -43.21
C GLU A 143 -59.28 3.92 -42.76
N VAL A 144 -59.49 5.21 -43.08
CA VAL A 144 -58.60 6.29 -42.65
C VAL A 144 -58.57 6.37 -41.13
N ALA A 145 -59.73 6.36 -40.48
CA ALA A 145 -59.85 6.38 -39.02
C ALA A 145 -59.13 5.17 -38.37
N THR A 146 -59.45 3.94 -38.77
CA THR A 146 -58.80 2.72 -38.24
C THR A 146 -57.30 2.71 -38.53
N SER A 147 -56.85 3.19 -39.69
CA SER A 147 -55.42 3.28 -40.01
C SER A 147 -54.69 4.40 -39.27
N LEU A 148 -55.38 5.34 -38.63
CA LEU A 148 -54.79 6.32 -37.70
C LEU A 148 -54.71 5.74 -36.28
N GLU A 149 -55.77 5.08 -35.80
CA GLU A 149 -55.82 4.39 -34.50
C GLU A 149 -54.68 3.36 -34.34
N GLN A 150 -54.44 2.53 -35.37
CA GLN A 150 -53.38 1.52 -35.37
C GLN A 150 -51.95 2.09 -35.25
N ARG A 151 -51.75 3.42 -35.29
CA ARG A 151 -50.44 4.09 -35.36
C ARG A 151 -49.70 4.20 -34.00
N ARG A 152 -49.98 3.27 -33.06
CA ARG A 152 -49.33 2.91 -31.76
C ARG A 152 -48.90 4.00 -30.75
N ASN A 153 -48.76 5.27 -31.13
CA ASN A 153 -48.37 6.39 -30.26
C ASN A 153 -49.29 7.62 -30.45
N ILE A 154 -50.35 7.51 -31.27
CA ILE A 154 -51.29 8.61 -31.53
C ILE A 154 -52.71 8.05 -31.45
N GLU A 155 -53.35 8.24 -30.29
CA GLU A 155 -54.72 7.77 -30.03
C GLU A 155 -55.76 8.73 -30.64
N VAL A 156 -55.84 8.78 -31.97
CA VAL A 156 -57.00 9.38 -32.63
C VAL A 156 -58.15 8.38 -32.52
N ASP A 157 -59.15 8.70 -31.69
CA ASP A 157 -60.41 7.95 -31.63
C ASP A 157 -61.01 7.84 -33.05
N PRO A 158 -61.46 6.66 -33.51
CA PRO A 158 -61.96 6.50 -34.87
C PRO A 158 -63.09 7.48 -35.25
N SER A 159 -63.93 7.87 -34.29
CA SER A 159 -64.98 8.88 -34.46
C SER A 159 -64.39 10.24 -34.81
N ILE A 160 -63.34 10.65 -34.10
CA ILE A 160 -62.58 11.89 -34.37
C ILE A 160 -61.83 11.77 -35.71
N GLY A 161 -61.26 10.60 -36.02
CA GLY A 161 -60.58 10.35 -37.30
C GLY A 161 -61.47 10.63 -38.51
N MET A 162 -62.75 10.27 -38.44
CA MET A 162 -63.74 10.60 -39.48
C MET A 162 -64.09 12.09 -39.55
N LEU A 163 -64.11 12.81 -38.42
CA LEU A 163 -64.31 14.28 -38.41
C LEU A 163 -63.10 15.01 -39.01
N VAL A 164 -61.87 14.55 -38.72
CA VAL A 164 -60.65 15.11 -39.33
C VAL A 164 -60.62 14.84 -40.83
N TRP A 165 -61.01 13.63 -41.28
CA TRP A 165 -61.19 13.34 -42.71
C TRP A 165 -62.17 14.32 -43.37
N LEU A 166 -63.32 14.57 -42.74
CA LEU A 166 -64.34 15.49 -43.27
C LEU A 166 -63.79 16.92 -43.38
N ARG A 167 -63.09 17.39 -42.35
CA ARG A 167 -62.44 18.71 -42.33
C ARG A 167 -61.48 18.89 -43.50
N TYR A 168 -60.61 17.89 -43.72
CA TYR A 168 -59.60 17.95 -44.78
C TYR A 168 -60.20 17.94 -46.18
N VAL A 169 -61.24 17.12 -46.46
CA VAL A 169 -61.82 17.09 -47.81
C VAL A 169 -62.64 18.34 -48.12
N LEU A 170 -63.39 18.89 -47.15
CA LEU A 170 -64.19 20.10 -47.35
C LEU A 170 -63.33 21.37 -47.49
N GLU A 171 -62.30 21.54 -46.66
CA GLU A 171 -61.39 22.69 -46.79
C GLU A 171 -60.60 22.64 -48.11
N ALA A 172 -60.16 21.45 -48.54
CA ALA A 172 -59.48 21.29 -49.84
C ALA A 172 -60.42 21.57 -51.03
N GLU A 173 -61.66 21.07 -50.97
CA GLU A 173 -62.64 21.28 -52.03
C GLU A 173 -62.99 22.77 -52.14
N ALA A 174 -63.48 23.39 -51.07
CA ALA A 174 -63.94 24.79 -51.10
C ALA A 174 -62.84 25.75 -51.57
N ASN A 175 -61.60 25.61 -51.06
CA ASN A 175 -60.48 26.49 -51.40
C ASN A 175 -59.80 26.19 -52.75
N SER A 176 -60.35 25.27 -53.57
CA SER A 176 -59.81 24.94 -54.91
C SER A 176 -60.77 25.15 -56.08
N ARG A 177 -61.99 25.67 -55.85
CA ARG A 177 -63.08 25.69 -56.85
C ARG A 177 -62.79 26.43 -58.15
N ASP A 178 -61.90 27.42 -58.13
CA ASP A 178 -61.47 28.23 -59.27
C ASP A 178 -60.14 27.76 -59.91
N LEU A 179 -59.51 26.71 -59.35
CA LEU A 179 -58.30 26.10 -59.89
C LEU A 179 -58.63 24.91 -60.81
N PRO A 180 -57.84 24.65 -61.87
CA PRO A 180 -57.97 23.43 -62.66
C PRO A 180 -57.74 22.20 -61.78
N ARG A 181 -58.80 21.41 -61.56
CA ARG A 181 -58.79 20.30 -60.59
C ARG A 181 -59.43 19.02 -61.11
N ILE A 182 -59.00 17.88 -60.58
CA ILE A 182 -59.58 16.55 -60.82
C ILE A 182 -59.69 15.77 -59.49
N PHE A 183 -60.65 14.86 -59.41
CA PHE A 183 -60.88 13.98 -58.27
C PHE A 183 -60.53 12.53 -58.64
N THR A 184 -60.00 11.78 -57.68
CA THR A 184 -59.70 10.34 -57.81
C THR A 184 -59.77 9.67 -56.44
N SER A 185 -59.83 8.34 -56.38
CA SER A 185 -59.81 7.59 -55.12
C SER A 185 -58.59 6.69 -55.04
N TYR A 186 -58.18 6.31 -53.82
CA TYR A 186 -57.06 5.40 -53.61
C TYR A 186 -57.24 4.07 -54.36
N SER A 187 -58.46 3.52 -54.41
CA SER A 187 -58.75 2.30 -55.18
C SER A 187 -58.76 2.55 -56.69
N ARG A 188 -59.26 3.70 -57.18
CA ARG A 188 -59.17 4.06 -58.60
C ARG A 188 -57.72 4.16 -59.10
N ILE A 189 -56.80 4.69 -58.29
CA ILE A 189 -55.36 4.70 -58.65
C ILE A 189 -54.80 3.26 -58.70
N LEU A 190 -55.13 2.40 -57.73
CA LEU A 190 -54.71 1.00 -57.74
C LEU A 190 -55.35 0.16 -58.87
N GLY A 191 -56.56 0.54 -59.31
CA GLY A 191 -57.32 -0.11 -60.36
C GLY A 191 -56.91 0.31 -61.77
N ASN A 192 -56.99 1.62 -62.05
CA ASN A 192 -56.86 2.20 -63.39
C ASN A 192 -56.20 3.60 -63.39
N TRP A 193 -54.95 3.70 -62.93
CA TRP A 193 -54.22 4.98 -62.94
C TRP A 193 -53.97 5.57 -64.35
N THR A 194 -54.02 4.77 -65.42
CA THR A 194 -53.79 5.24 -66.80
C THR A 194 -54.95 6.09 -67.32
N GLU A 195 -56.20 5.68 -67.08
CA GLU A 195 -57.41 6.48 -67.35
C GLU A 195 -57.37 7.80 -66.55
N PHE A 196 -57.05 7.72 -65.26
CA PHE A 196 -56.85 8.89 -64.41
C PHE A 196 -55.75 9.82 -64.95
N SER A 197 -54.62 9.27 -65.40
CA SER A 197 -53.51 10.03 -65.99
C SER A 197 -53.96 10.80 -67.23
N ALA A 198 -54.72 10.16 -68.14
CA ALA A 198 -55.20 10.78 -69.37
C ALA A 198 -56.25 11.88 -69.08
N ARG A 199 -57.21 11.62 -68.19
CA ARG A 199 -58.20 12.62 -67.74
C ARG A 199 -57.54 13.82 -67.06
N ALA A 200 -56.42 13.63 -66.36
CA ALA A 200 -55.64 14.72 -65.78
C ALA A 200 -54.90 15.56 -66.85
N GLU A 201 -54.33 14.95 -67.89
CA GLU A 201 -53.70 15.68 -69.00
C GLU A 201 -54.69 16.58 -69.74
N GLU A 202 -55.89 16.04 -70.03
CA GLU A 202 -57.02 16.78 -70.61
C GLU A 202 -57.47 17.93 -69.69
N ARG A 203 -57.80 17.63 -68.43
CA ARG A 203 -58.32 18.61 -67.45
C ARG A 203 -57.32 19.72 -67.13
N PHE A 204 -56.02 19.45 -67.21
CA PHE A 204 -54.99 20.45 -66.93
C PHE A 204 -54.41 21.12 -68.18
N GLY A 205 -54.72 20.64 -69.39
CA GLY A 205 -54.24 21.20 -70.65
C GLY A 205 -52.73 21.05 -70.87
N PHE A 206 -52.10 19.98 -70.38
CA PHE A 206 -50.70 19.64 -70.65
C PHE A 206 -50.45 18.13 -70.55
N SER A 207 -49.46 17.63 -71.28
CA SER A 207 -49.06 16.22 -71.23
C SER A 207 -47.94 15.96 -70.21
N TRP A 208 -47.97 14.79 -69.55
CA TRP A 208 -46.89 14.38 -68.64
C TRP A 208 -45.59 14.11 -69.43
N PRO A 209 -44.40 14.58 -68.97
CA PRO A 209 -43.16 14.52 -69.73
C PRO A 209 -42.68 13.11 -70.15
N VAL A 210 -43.12 12.06 -69.45
CA VAL A 210 -42.75 10.68 -69.79
C VAL A 210 -43.60 10.17 -70.95
N ILE A 211 -42.95 9.67 -72.00
CA ILE A 211 -43.61 9.07 -73.17
C ILE A 211 -44.50 7.88 -72.76
N SER A 212 -45.66 7.75 -73.39
CA SER A 212 -46.73 6.85 -72.93
C SER A 212 -46.29 5.40 -72.75
N GLN A 213 -45.43 4.90 -73.65
CA GLN A 213 -44.92 3.51 -73.61
C GLN A 213 -44.09 3.20 -72.36
N LEU A 214 -43.45 4.20 -71.74
CA LEU A 214 -42.62 4.03 -70.54
C LEU A 214 -43.34 4.39 -69.23
N ARG A 215 -44.60 4.85 -69.30
CA ARG A 215 -45.38 5.18 -68.09
C ARG A 215 -45.76 3.93 -67.31
N GLU A 216 -46.11 2.84 -68.00
CA GLU A 216 -46.54 1.59 -67.35
C GLU A 216 -45.41 0.91 -66.57
N GLU A 217 -44.23 0.75 -67.19
CA GLU A 217 -43.02 0.23 -66.56
C GLU A 217 -42.66 1.02 -65.28
N ARG A 218 -42.68 2.36 -65.36
CA ARG A 218 -42.33 3.23 -64.23
C ARG A 218 -43.35 3.28 -63.09
N VAL A 219 -44.58 2.81 -63.30
CA VAL A 219 -45.65 2.82 -62.29
C VAL A 219 -45.92 1.42 -61.73
N ALA A 220 -45.54 0.35 -62.44
CA ALA A 220 -45.71 -1.03 -61.98
C ALA A 220 -45.15 -1.29 -60.56
N ASP A 221 -43.93 -0.85 -60.27
CA ASP A 221 -43.25 -1.03 -58.98
C ASP A 221 -43.89 -0.27 -57.79
N LEU A 222 -44.87 0.60 -58.07
CA LEU A 222 -45.61 1.37 -57.07
C LEU A 222 -46.95 0.73 -56.68
N ILE A 223 -47.52 -0.14 -57.53
CA ILE A 223 -48.88 -0.68 -57.39
C ILE A 223 -48.81 -2.18 -57.11
N ASP A 224 -48.88 -2.58 -55.83
CA ASP A 224 -49.08 -3.98 -55.45
C ASP A 224 -50.55 -4.37 -55.72
N PRO A 225 -50.83 -5.34 -56.62
CA PRO A 225 -52.20 -5.77 -56.91
C PRO A 225 -52.93 -6.35 -55.69
N LYS A 226 -52.22 -6.81 -54.65
CA LYS A 226 -52.80 -7.33 -53.40
C LYS A 226 -53.41 -6.24 -52.53
N LEU A 227 -53.12 -4.96 -52.80
CA LEU A 227 -53.75 -3.83 -52.10
C LEU A 227 -55.10 -3.41 -52.70
N ARG A 228 -55.61 -4.12 -53.72
CA ARG A 228 -56.89 -3.81 -54.39
C ARG A 228 -58.15 -4.15 -53.57
N HIS A 229 -58.02 -4.64 -52.34
CA HIS A 229 -59.17 -5.08 -51.54
C HIS A 229 -60.07 -3.95 -50.97
N HIS A 230 -59.74 -2.68 -51.18
CA HIS A 230 -60.36 -1.56 -50.45
C HIS A 230 -61.67 -0.99 -51.06
N ASP A 231 -62.09 -1.44 -52.25
CA ASP A 231 -63.39 -1.03 -52.83
C ASP A 231 -64.59 -1.54 -52.01
N SER A 232 -64.42 -2.64 -51.24
CA SER A 232 -65.45 -3.10 -50.29
C SER A 232 -65.76 -2.05 -49.23
N ASP A 233 -64.78 -1.23 -48.84
CA ASP A 233 -64.83 -0.43 -47.62
C ASP A 233 -65.42 0.97 -47.91
N ILE A 234 -65.31 1.42 -49.16
CA ILE A 234 -66.10 2.52 -49.71
C ILE A 234 -67.57 2.10 -49.76
N ALA A 235 -67.88 0.94 -50.36
CA ALA A 235 -69.24 0.41 -50.44
C ALA A 235 -69.84 0.09 -49.06
N ALA A 236 -69.03 -0.32 -48.08
CA ALA A 236 -69.45 -0.53 -46.70
C ALA A 236 -69.75 0.80 -46.00
N THR A 237 -68.92 1.83 -46.19
CA THR A 237 -69.16 3.18 -45.63
C THR A 237 -70.47 3.76 -46.14
N LEU A 238 -70.72 3.68 -47.45
CA LEU A 238 -71.96 4.18 -48.07
C LEU A 238 -73.22 3.41 -47.62
N LYS A 239 -73.06 2.22 -47.03
CA LYS A 239 -74.13 1.40 -46.44
C LYS A 239 -74.17 1.44 -44.90
N ASN A 240 -73.23 2.13 -44.25
CA ASN A 240 -73.10 2.13 -42.80
C ASN A 240 -74.09 3.12 -42.16
N ALA A 241 -75.22 2.60 -41.68
CA ALA A 241 -76.24 3.39 -41.00
C ALA A 241 -75.77 4.06 -39.68
N ALA A 242 -74.61 3.68 -39.14
CA ALA A 242 -74.00 4.33 -37.98
C ALA A 242 -72.98 5.43 -38.35
N ALA A 243 -72.63 5.60 -39.63
CA ALA A 243 -71.78 6.70 -40.07
C ALA A 243 -72.58 8.01 -40.15
N PRO A 244 -72.07 9.15 -39.64
CA PRO A 244 -72.80 10.41 -39.72
C PRO A 244 -73.09 10.82 -41.16
N LYS A 245 -74.33 11.23 -41.45
CA LYS A 245 -74.82 11.51 -42.82
C LYS A 245 -73.92 12.50 -43.60
N LEU A 246 -73.37 13.51 -42.93
CA LEU A 246 -72.41 14.47 -43.52
C LEU A 246 -71.19 13.79 -44.17
N ILE A 247 -70.67 12.75 -43.53
CA ILE A 247 -69.51 11.98 -44.00
C ILE A 247 -69.92 11.06 -45.15
N VAL A 248 -71.09 10.41 -45.06
CA VAL A 248 -71.63 9.52 -46.11
C VAL A 248 -71.94 10.30 -47.38
N ASP A 249 -72.62 11.44 -47.27
CA ASP A 249 -72.97 12.30 -48.41
C ASP A 249 -71.71 12.88 -49.07
N SER A 250 -70.74 13.36 -48.28
CA SER A 250 -69.45 13.85 -48.81
C SER A 250 -68.67 12.75 -49.53
N MET A 251 -68.60 11.54 -48.95
CA MET A 251 -67.91 10.40 -49.55
C MET A 251 -68.59 9.95 -50.85
N ARG A 252 -69.93 9.97 -50.92
CA ARG A 252 -70.68 9.73 -52.16
C ARG A 252 -70.28 10.74 -53.24
N ILE A 253 -70.34 12.03 -52.93
CA ILE A 253 -70.04 13.12 -53.88
C ILE A 253 -68.62 12.98 -54.44
N LEU A 254 -67.62 12.79 -53.57
CA LEU A 254 -66.23 12.67 -53.99
C LEU A 254 -66.00 11.43 -54.89
N GLU A 255 -66.68 10.31 -54.61
CA GLU A 255 -66.58 9.10 -55.42
C GLU A 255 -67.30 9.22 -56.77
N GLU A 256 -68.45 9.89 -56.82
CA GLU A 256 -69.12 10.25 -58.08
C GLU A 256 -68.29 11.24 -58.90
N TRP A 257 -67.65 12.24 -58.28
CA TRP A 257 -66.77 13.18 -58.99
C TRP A 257 -65.48 12.52 -59.51
N ALA A 258 -64.98 11.49 -58.82
CA ALA A 258 -63.88 10.66 -59.31
C ALA A 258 -64.30 9.72 -60.46
N ALA A 259 -65.58 9.32 -60.52
CA ALA A 259 -66.15 8.65 -61.68
C ALA A 259 -66.36 9.62 -62.84
N ASP A 260 -67.34 10.51 -62.73
CA ASP A 260 -67.98 11.20 -63.85
C ASP A 260 -67.52 12.64 -64.02
N GLY A 261 -66.85 13.21 -63.00
CA GLY A 261 -66.50 14.63 -62.92
C GLY A 261 -67.43 15.43 -62.00
N GLU A 262 -67.08 16.69 -61.79
CA GLU A 262 -67.80 17.59 -60.88
C GLU A 262 -69.20 17.96 -61.40
N LYS A 263 -70.19 17.98 -60.49
CA LYS A 263 -71.55 18.47 -60.72
C LYS A 263 -71.76 19.77 -59.92
N GLU A 264 -72.53 20.72 -60.43
CA GLU A 264 -72.69 22.03 -59.78
C GLU A 264 -73.65 21.97 -58.58
N GLU A 265 -74.66 21.11 -58.65
CA GLU A 265 -75.63 20.85 -57.59
C GLU A 265 -74.96 20.32 -56.32
N ASP A 266 -74.02 19.37 -56.47
CA ASP A 266 -73.28 18.78 -55.35
C ASP A 266 -72.43 19.81 -54.59
N ARG A 267 -71.96 20.90 -55.23
CA ARG A 267 -71.21 21.97 -54.55
C ARG A 267 -72.05 22.64 -53.47
N ASN A 268 -73.33 22.88 -53.75
CA ASN A 268 -74.28 23.43 -52.79
C ASN A 268 -74.53 22.47 -51.62
N VAL A 269 -74.48 21.15 -51.87
CA VAL A 269 -74.58 20.13 -50.81
C VAL A 269 -73.34 20.13 -49.94
N LEU A 270 -72.13 20.22 -50.52
CA LEU A 270 -70.88 20.32 -49.76
C LEU A 270 -70.80 21.61 -48.94
N ASP A 271 -71.25 22.76 -49.48
CA ASP A 271 -71.34 24.02 -48.73
C ASP A 271 -72.28 23.93 -47.53
N HIS A 272 -73.44 23.28 -47.71
CA HIS A 272 -74.38 23.04 -46.62
C HIS A 272 -73.78 22.14 -45.53
N ILE A 273 -73.09 21.07 -45.94
CA ILE A 273 -72.39 20.16 -45.03
C ILE A 273 -71.27 20.90 -44.27
N HIS A 274 -70.48 21.74 -44.95
CA HIS A 274 -69.40 22.52 -44.35
C HIS A 274 -69.94 23.53 -43.32
N GLY A 275 -70.98 24.29 -43.67
CA GLY A 275 -71.62 25.23 -42.74
C GLY A 275 -72.24 24.55 -41.51
N GLN A 276 -72.88 23.39 -41.68
CA GLN A 276 -73.37 22.60 -40.54
C GLN A 276 -72.23 22.07 -39.66
N PHE A 277 -71.11 21.66 -40.26
CA PHE A 277 -69.95 21.15 -39.53
C PHE A 277 -69.18 22.23 -38.78
N ASP A 278 -69.09 23.45 -39.33
CA ASP A 278 -68.53 24.62 -38.64
C ASP A 278 -69.40 25.08 -37.48
N LEU A 279 -70.73 25.08 -37.64
CA LEU A 279 -71.67 25.34 -36.55
C LEU A 279 -71.48 24.31 -35.42
N ALA A 280 -71.40 23.02 -35.75
CA ALA A 280 -71.11 21.97 -34.76
C ALA A 280 -69.74 22.16 -34.08
N ALA A 281 -68.70 22.55 -34.82
CA ALA A 281 -67.39 22.86 -34.27
C ALA A 281 -67.45 24.03 -33.27
N SER A 282 -68.21 25.09 -33.59
CA SER A 282 -68.37 26.24 -32.70
C SER A 282 -69.02 25.86 -31.36
N LEU A 283 -70.04 24.99 -31.39
CA LEU A 283 -70.80 24.54 -30.22
C LEU A 283 -70.00 23.56 -29.35
N PHE A 284 -69.38 22.53 -29.95
CA PHE A 284 -68.78 21.43 -29.20
C PHE A 284 -67.28 21.60 -28.88
N SER A 285 -66.57 22.53 -29.54
CA SER A 285 -65.12 22.74 -29.31
C SER A 285 -64.75 23.01 -27.85
N ARG A 286 -65.41 23.96 -27.18
CA ARG A 286 -65.12 24.30 -25.77
C ARG A 286 -65.43 23.12 -24.81
N PRO A 287 -66.61 22.47 -24.86
CA PRO A 287 -66.87 21.25 -24.10
C PRO A 287 -65.84 20.14 -24.33
N LEU A 288 -65.48 19.85 -25.58
CA LEU A 288 -64.55 18.76 -25.90
C LEU A 288 -63.12 19.04 -25.43
N VAL A 289 -62.64 20.28 -25.53
CA VAL A 289 -61.34 20.68 -24.93
C VAL A 289 -61.35 20.55 -23.40
N ALA A 290 -62.48 20.82 -22.73
CA ALA A 290 -62.61 20.60 -21.30
C ALA A 290 -62.64 19.11 -20.91
N LEU A 291 -63.28 18.26 -21.73
CA LEU A 291 -63.31 16.81 -21.54
C LEU A 291 -61.93 16.17 -21.80
N ASP A 292 -61.21 16.59 -22.85
CA ASP A 292 -59.86 16.11 -23.14
C ASP A 292 -58.87 16.47 -22.02
N LYS A 293 -58.91 17.71 -21.50
CA LYS A 293 -58.12 18.10 -20.31
C LYS A 293 -58.40 17.19 -19.11
N ARG A 294 -59.68 16.90 -18.82
CA ARG A 294 -60.07 15.97 -17.74
C ARG A 294 -59.62 14.53 -18.01
N LYS A 295 -59.64 14.06 -19.26
CA LYS A 295 -59.14 12.73 -19.67
C LYS A 295 -57.63 12.62 -19.48
N GLN A 296 -56.88 13.67 -19.82
CA GLN A 296 -55.44 13.76 -19.59
C GLN A 296 -55.08 13.81 -18.10
N GLU A 297 -55.82 14.59 -17.31
CA GLU A 297 -55.67 14.68 -15.86
C GLU A 297 -55.96 13.33 -15.17
N ALA A 298 -57.06 12.65 -15.54
CA ALA A 298 -57.39 11.33 -15.03
C ALA A 298 -56.28 10.29 -15.32
N ARG A 299 -55.76 10.26 -16.56
CA ARG A 299 -54.64 9.39 -16.96
C ARG A 299 -53.34 9.68 -16.20
N ARG A 300 -53.08 10.95 -15.90
CA ARG A 300 -51.95 11.35 -15.04
C ARG A 300 -52.14 10.82 -13.62
N LEU A 301 -53.31 11.05 -13.02
CA LEU A 301 -53.63 10.58 -11.67
C LEU A 301 -53.58 9.05 -11.56
N GLU A 302 -54.01 8.32 -12.59
CA GLU A 302 -53.89 6.86 -12.68
C GLU A 302 -52.42 6.41 -12.71
N LYS A 303 -51.57 7.08 -13.49
CA LYS A 303 -50.13 6.81 -13.52
C LYS A 303 -49.46 7.10 -12.17
N ASP A 304 -49.76 8.25 -11.57
CA ASP A 304 -49.18 8.70 -10.30
C ASP A 304 -49.66 7.80 -9.13
N LEU A 305 -50.90 7.31 -9.17
CA LEU A 305 -51.44 6.28 -8.27
C LEU A 305 -50.71 4.94 -8.42
N ASN A 306 -50.50 4.45 -9.64
CA ASN A 306 -49.83 3.18 -9.87
C ASN A 306 -48.33 3.23 -9.48
N ALA A 307 -47.66 4.37 -9.68
CA ALA A 307 -46.32 4.60 -9.16
C ALA A 307 -46.28 4.60 -7.61
N SER A 308 -47.30 5.18 -6.98
CA SER A 308 -47.43 5.22 -5.52
C SER A 308 -47.70 3.82 -4.93
N LYS A 309 -48.51 2.99 -5.58
CA LYS A 309 -48.72 1.57 -5.23
C LYS A 309 -47.42 0.75 -5.31
N ALA A 310 -46.64 0.92 -6.39
CA ALA A 310 -45.36 0.22 -6.54
C ALA A 310 -44.38 0.57 -5.41
N LYS A 311 -44.29 1.86 -5.04
CA LYS A 311 -43.47 2.32 -3.92
C LYS A 311 -43.99 1.84 -2.55
N LEU A 312 -45.29 1.63 -2.40
CA LEU A 312 -45.87 1.09 -1.17
C LEU A 312 -45.42 -0.36 -0.93
N VAL A 313 -45.45 -1.21 -1.97
CA VAL A 313 -44.94 -2.60 -1.92
C VAL A 313 -43.42 -2.64 -1.67
N GLU A 314 -42.66 -1.69 -2.24
CA GLU A 314 -41.23 -1.52 -1.95
C GLU A 314 -40.99 -1.17 -0.47
N LEU A 315 -41.83 -0.33 0.14
CA LEU A 315 -41.71 0.03 1.57
C LEU A 315 -42.15 -1.13 2.50
N GLU A 316 -43.17 -1.89 2.14
CA GLU A 316 -43.61 -3.08 2.89
C GLU A 316 -42.52 -4.15 2.93
N THR A 317 -41.95 -4.53 1.77
CA THR A 317 -40.87 -5.52 1.69
C THR A 317 -39.56 -5.07 2.38
N ASN A 318 -39.26 -3.78 2.37
CA ASN A 318 -38.16 -3.23 3.18
C ASN A 318 -38.45 -3.29 4.69
N ALA A 319 -39.70 -3.08 5.12
CA ALA A 319 -40.08 -3.17 6.53
C ALA A 319 -40.00 -4.62 7.05
N GLU A 320 -40.40 -5.61 6.25
CA GLU A 320 -40.22 -7.04 6.56
C GLU A 320 -38.73 -7.39 6.73
N SER A 321 -37.88 -6.98 5.79
CA SER A 321 -36.43 -7.22 5.86
C SER A 321 -35.75 -6.56 7.07
N LEU A 322 -36.21 -5.37 7.47
CA LEU A 322 -35.77 -4.71 8.70
C LEU A 322 -36.23 -5.46 9.96
N SER A 323 -37.47 -5.97 9.98
CA SER A 323 -37.99 -6.78 11.09
C SER A 323 -37.16 -8.06 11.29
N ASP A 324 -36.86 -8.77 10.20
CA ASP A 324 -35.96 -9.93 10.17
C ASP A 324 -34.56 -9.62 10.71
N THR A 325 -34.05 -8.43 10.42
CA THR A 325 -32.73 -7.96 10.86
C THR A 325 -32.74 -7.63 12.35
N ILE A 326 -33.82 -7.00 12.85
CA ILE A 326 -34.01 -6.69 14.28
C ILE A 326 -34.10 -7.99 15.10
N ALA A 327 -34.82 -9.01 14.61
CA ALA A 327 -34.92 -10.30 15.30
C ALA A 327 -33.54 -10.97 15.48
N LYS A 328 -32.73 -11.02 14.41
CA LYS A 328 -31.36 -11.58 14.46
C LYS A 328 -30.43 -10.78 15.38
N GLN A 329 -30.59 -9.45 15.43
CA GLN A 329 -29.84 -8.60 16.35
C GLN A 329 -30.26 -8.82 17.82
N GLN A 330 -31.54 -9.07 18.09
CA GLN A 330 -32.03 -9.41 19.43
C GLN A 330 -31.50 -10.77 19.90
N GLU A 331 -31.50 -11.79 19.05
CA GLU A 331 -30.90 -13.10 19.31
C GLU A 331 -29.40 -12.98 19.64
N THR A 332 -28.64 -12.29 18.78
CA THR A 332 -27.21 -12.01 19.00
C THR A 332 -26.94 -11.26 20.33
N LEU A 333 -27.83 -10.34 20.71
CA LEU A 333 -27.69 -9.57 21.95
C LEU A 333 -27.99 -10.40 23.21
N VAL A 334 -28.83 -11.45 23.11
CA VAL A 334 -29.04 -12.43 24.20
C VAL A 334 -27.79 -13.27 24.40
N ASP A 335 -27.16 -13.78 23.32
CA ASP A 335 -25.92 -14.56 23.43
C ASP A 335 -24.76 -13.74 23.99
N LEU A 336 -24.52 -12.52 23.47
CA LEU A 336 -23.48 -11.62 24.02
C LEU A 336 -23.75 -11.21 25.48
N THR A 337 -25.02 -11.18 25.90
CA THR A 337 -25.40 -10.93 27.30
C THR A 337 -25.01 -12.11 28.19
N ARG A 338 -25.21 -13.35 27.71
CA ARG A 338 -24.80 -14.58 28.38
C ARG A 338 -23.27 -14.69 28.50
N GLU A 339 -22.54 -14.53 27.39
CA GLU A 339 -21.06 -14.58 27.38
C GLU A 339 -20.45 -13.56 28.36
N ARG A 340 -20.99 -12.34 28.40
CA ARG A 340 -20.58 -11.29 29.36
C ARG A 340 -20.72 -11.74 30.81
N ASP A 341 -21.82 -12.41 31.16
CA ASP A 341 -22.09 -12.79 32.55
C ASP A 341 -21.32 -14.07 32.95
N GLU A 342 -21.08 -15.01 32.02
CA GLU A 342 -20.11 -16.11 32.19
C GLU A 342 -18.68 -15.58 32.44
N ILE A 343 -18.26 -14.54 31.70
CA ILE A 343 -16.96 -13.88 31.91
C ILE A 343 -16.89 -13.21 33.29
N ARG A 344 -17.96 -12.55 33.74
CA ARG A 344 -18.02 -11.88 35.06
C ARG A 344 -17.97 -12.86 36.23
N GLU A 345 -18.66 -14.01 36.13
CA GLU A 345 -18.57 -15.06 37.14
C GLU A 345 -17.12 -15.56 37.26
N ARG A 346 -16.46 -15.81 36.11
CA ARG A 346 -15.06 -16.22 36.06
C ARG A 346 -14.10 -15.16 36.57
N GLU A 347 -14.36 -13.89 36.31
CA GLU A 347 -13.58 -12.77 36.86
C GLU A 347 -13.69 -12.73 38.40
N GLY A 348 -14.90 -12.90 38.95
CA GLY A 348 -15.12 -12.97 40.40
C GLY A 348 -14.39 -14.14 41.07
N ILE A 349 -14.35 -15.32 40.43
CA ILE A 349 -13.58 -16.47 40.90
C ILE A 349 -12.08 -16.14 40.92
N LEU A 350 -11.53 -15.61 39.82
CA LEU A 350 -10.11 -15.27 39.70
C LEU A 350 -9.69 -14.15 40.67
N GLN A 351 -10.55 -13.16 40.94
CA GLN A 351 -10.32 -12.15 41.98
C GLN A 351 -10.27 -12.78 43.39
N GLY A 352 -11.11 -13.78 43.67
CA GLY A 352 -11.09 -14.54 44.91
C GLY A 352 -9.81 -15.37 45.09
N GLU A 353 -9.36 -16.07 44.04
CA GLU A 353 -8.10 -16.81 44.03
C GLU A 353 -6.88 -15.88 44.22
N LEU A 354 -6.88 -14.73 43.54
CA LEU A 354 -5.83 -13.71 43.67
C LEU A 354 -5.76 -13.15 45.10
N GLN A 355 -6.91 -12.88 45.75
CA GLN A 355 -6.91 -12.43 47.14
C GLN A 355 -6.34 -13.49 48.08
N GLN A 356 -6.71 -14.76 47.93
CA GLN A 356 -6.15 -15.86 48.73
C GLN A 356 -4.63 -15.99 48.54
N CYS A 357 -4.14 -15.79 47.30
CA CYS A 357 -2.72 -15.81 47.00
C CYS A 357 -1.98 -14.63 47.66
N ASN A 358 -2.55 -13.43 47.62
CA ASN A 358 -2.00 -12.25 48.30
C ASN A 358 -1.98 -12.42 49.83
N ASP A 359 -3.08 -12.93 50.43
CA ASP A 359 -3.17 -13.20 51.86
C ASP A 359 -2.13 -14.24 52.32
N ALA A 360 -1.86 -15.26 51.49
CA ALA A 360 -0.80 -16.24 51.75
C ALA A 360 0.61 -15.63 51.62
N LEU A 361 0.85 -14.78 50.63
CA LEU A 361 2.12 -14.08 50.43
C LEU A 361 2.44 -13.16 51.62
N VAL A 362 1.45 -12.42 52.12
CA VAL A 362 1.58 -11.57 53.33
C VAL A 362 1.95 -12.40 54.58
N ARG A 363 1.40 -13.61 54.74
CA ARG A 363 1.78 -14.52 55.85
C ARG A 363 3.22 -15.00 55.70
N ILE A 364 3.60 -15.47 54.52
CA ILE A 364 4.96 -15.95 54.24
C ILE A 364 5.99 -14.83 54.45
N GLN A 365 5.67 -13.59 54.06
CA GLN A 365 6.52 -12.44 54.33
C GLN A 365 6.66 -12.18 55.83
N ALA A 366 5.55 -12.19 56.60
CA ALA A 366 5.60 -11.99 58.04
C ALA A 366 6.37 -13.10 58.78
N GLU A 367 6.29 -14.36 58.31
CA GLU A 367 7.09 -15.48 58.82
C GLU A 367 8.58 -15.30 58.50
N ALA A 368 8.92 -14.82 57.30
CA ALA A 368 10.30 -14.53 56.90
C ALA A 368 10.89 -13.34 57.69
N ASP A 369 10.14 -12.25 57.84
CA ASP A 369 10.54 -11.06 58.61
C ASP A 369 10.78 -11.42 60.09
N ALA A 370 9.90 -12.24 60.67
CA ALA A 370 10.06 -12.73 62.04
C ALA A 370 11.31 -13.62 62.20
N LYS A 371 11.58 -14.52 61.23
CA LYS A 371 12.80 -15.34 61.23
C LYS A 371 14.08 -14.51 61.01
N GLN A 372 14.02 -13.43 60.23
CA GLN A 372 15.13 -12.51 60.07
C GLN A 372 15.43 -11.78 61.39
N ALA A 373 14.40 -11.30 62.10
CA ALA A 373 14.58 -10.67 63.42
C ALA A 373 15.15 -11.65 64.47
N GLU A 374 14.74 -12.92 64.45
CA GLU A 374 15.30 -13.98 65.31
C GLU A 374 16.81 -14.16 65.04
N HIS A 375 17.21 -14.35 63.78
CA HIS A 375 18.62 -14.44 63.40
C HIS A 375 19.41 -13.16 63.74
N GLU A 376 18.81 -11.98 63.61
CA GLU A 376 19.45 -10.70 63.96
C GLU A 376 19.69 -10.59 65.47
N THR A 377 18.77 -11.08 66.31
CA THR A 377 19.03 -11.18 67.77
C THR A 377 20.12 -12.21 68.11
N GLU A 378 20.20 -13.32 67.40
CA GLU A 378 21.26 -14.33 67.58
C GLU A 378 22.64 -13.81 67.15
N ILE A 379 22.73 -13.10 66.02
CA ILE A 379 23.95 -12.44 65.53
C ILE A 379 24.46 -11.39 66.53
N ASN A 380 23.55 -10.59 67.12
CA ASN A 380 23.93 -9.63 68.15
C ASN A 380 24.45 -10.33 69.42
N ALA A 381 23.76 -11.37 69.91
CA ALA A 381 24.20 -12.13 71.08
C ALA A 381 25.55 -12.84 70.88
N LEU A 382 25.82 -13.35 69.67
CA LEU A 382 27.13 -13.90 69.29
C LEU A 382 28.20 -12.81 69.23
N SER A 383 27.86 -11.62 68.74
CA SER A 383 28.79 -10.47 68.67
C SER A 383 29.19 -9.96 70.06
N ASP A 384 28.23 -9.82 70.98
CA ASP A 384 28.50 -9.51 72.39
C ASP A 384 29.37 -10.58 73.06
N THR A 385 29.14 -11.86 72.74
CA THR A 385 29.94 -12.98 73.23
C THR A 385 31.39 -12.91 72.70
N ILE A 386 31.58 -12.57 71.42
CA ILE A 386 32.91 -12.36 70.82
C ILE A 386 33.61 -11.18 71.50
N ALA A 387 32.95 -10.03 71.67
CA ALA A 387 33.53 -8.87 72.35
C ALA A 387 33.94 -9.17 73.81
N ALA A 388 33.16 -9.99 74.52
CA ALA A 388 33.52 -10.46 75.86
C ALA A 388 34.74 -11.41 75.85
N GLN A 389 34.86 -12.28 74.84
CA GLN A 389 36.03 -13.15 74.66
C GLN A 389 37.29 -12.36 74.26
N GLU A 390 37.17 -11.39 73.35
CA GLU A 390 38.27 -10.48 72.97
C GLU A 390 38.76 -9.67 74.17
N LYS A 391 37.84 -9.17 75.02
CA LYS A 391 38.22 -8.51 76.27
C LYS A 391 39.01 -9.45 77.19
N SER A 392 38.47 -10.66 77.44
CA SER A 392 39.12 -11.67 78.27
C SER A 392 40.52 -12.05 77.76
N LEU A 393 40.69 -12.16 76.44
CA LEU A 393 41.98 -12.40 75.79
C LEU A 393 42.95 -11.23 76.01
N ASN A 394 42.49 -9.99 75.90
CA ASN A 394 43.32 -8.80 76.16
C ASN A 394 43.72 -8.68 77.64
N ASP A 395 42.81 -9.00 78.57
CA ASP A 395 43.11 -9.05 80.01
C ASP A 395 44.20 -10.12 80.30
N LEU A 396 44.10 -11.31 79.71
CA LEU A 396 45.11 -12.37 79.80
C LEU A 396 46.46 -11.99 79.15
N ILE A 397 46.45 -11.27 78.03
CA ILE A 397 47.68 -10.71 77.42
C ILE A 397 48.33 -9.70 78.38
N SER A 398 47.55 -8.88 79.08
CA SER A 398 48.05 -7.95 80.10
C SER A 398 48.66 -8.67 81.31
N GLU A 399 48.13 -9.83 81.71
CA GLU A 399 48.74 -10.66 82.77
C GLU A 399 50.03 -11.35 82.31
N ARG A 400 50.08 -11.84 81.06
CA ARG A 400 51.32 -12.35 80.44
C ARG A 400 52.40 -11.27 80.46
N ASP A 401 52.08 -10.05 80.04
CA ASP A 401 53.08 -8.98 79.89
C ASP A 401 53.64 -8.52 81.24
N LYS A 402 52.80 -8.46 82.29
CA LYS A 402 53.27 -8.24 83.68
C LYS A 402 54.19 -9.38 84.15
N SER A 403 53.86 -10.62 83.81
CA SER A 403 54.67 -11.80 84.16
C SER A 403 56.02 -11.79 83.43
N GLN A 404 56.03 -11.40 82.15
CA GLN A 404 57.24 -11.28 81.34
C GLN A 404 58.15 -10.15 81.85
N GLU A 405 57.58 -9.03 82.28
CA GLU A 405 58.32 -7.94 82.89
C GLU A 405 58.94 -8.35 84.24
N GLN A 406 58.23 -9.12 85.06
CA GLN A 406 58.80 -9.72 86.28
C GLN A 406 59.94 -10.71 85.97
N GLU A 407 59.82 -11.52 84.91
CA GLU A 407 60.91 -12.41 84.48
C GLU A 407 62.14 -11.61 84.05
N ASN A 408 61.96 -10.53 83.27
CA ASN A 408 63.05 -9.63 82.84
C ASN A 408 63.76 -8.99 84.05
N ILE A 409 63.01 -8.57 85.07
CA ILE A 409 63.56 -8.03 86.32
C ILE A 409 64.38 -9.10 87.07
N LEU A 410 63.84 -10.30 87.23
CA LEU A 410 64.52 -11.42 87.91
C LEU A 410 65.79 -11.87 87.16
N GLN A 411 65.78 -11.89 85.82
CA GLN A 411 66.98 -12.15 85.01
C GLN A 411 68.06 -11.08 85.22
N LYS A 412 67.67 -9.80 85.35
CA LYS A 412 68.60 -8.69 85.64
C LYS A 412 69.19 -8.79 87.05
N GLU A 413 68.36 -9.07 88.06
CA GLU A 413 68.83 -9.29 89.45
C GLU A 413 69.80 -10.48 89.53
N LEU A 414 69.51 -11.58 88.81
CA LEU A 414 70.39 -12.74 88.70
C LEU A 414 71.75 -12.38 88.03
N GLN A 415 71.74 -11.51 87.01
CA GLN A 415 72.96 -11.06 86.33
C GLN A 415 73.80 -10.11 87.22
N GLU A 416 73.16 -9.25 88.00
CA GLU A 416 73.83 -8.41 89.01
C GLU A 416 74.43 -9.28 90.13
N HIS A 417 73.69 -10.27 90.65
CA HIS A 417 74.20 -11.24 91.63
C HIS A 417 75.40 -12.05 91.11
N ASN A 418 75.37 -12.54 89.86
CA ASN A 418 76.51 -13.24 89.26
C ASN A 418 77.73 -12.32 89.10
N THR A 419 77.54 -11.04 88.82
CA THR A 419 78.62 -10.05 88.75
C THR A 419 79.27 -9.82 90.11
N ILE A 420 78.46 -9.71 91.18
CA ILE A 420 78.93 -9.62 92.57
C ILE A 420 79.70 -10.90 92.95
N LEU A 421 79.21 -12.08 92.57
CA LEU A 421 79.87 -13.36 92.86
C LEU A 421 81.27 -13.44 92.24
N MET A 422 81.43 -13.00 90.98
CA MET A 422 82.74 -12.93 90.32
C MET A 422 83.69 -11.95 91.01
N GLN A 423 83.19 -10.79 91.45
CA GLN A 423 84.00 -9.82 92.21
C GLN A 423 84.48 -10.41 93.55
N MET A 424 83.59 -11.08 94.30
CA MET A 424 83.96 -11.76 95.55
C MET A 424 85.00 -12.88 95.34
N GLN A 425 84.89 -13.64 94.24
CA GLN A 425 85.90 -14.66 93.87
C GLN A 425 87.25 -14.04 93.54
N ALA A 426 87.28 -12.94 92.77
CA ALA A 426 88.53 -12.22 92.48
C ALA A 426 89.21 -11.69 93.75
N THR A 427 88.45 -11.06 94.66
CA THR A 427 88.98 -10.57 95.95
C THR A 427 89.49 -11.70 96.85
N ALA A 428 88.90 -12.89 96.78
CA ALA A 428 89.36 -14.06 97.54
C ALA A 428 90.71 -14.58 97.03
N GLU A 429 90.90 -14.67 95.71
CA GLU A 429 92.16 -15.11 95.09
C GLU A 429 93.30 -14.09 95.31
N GLU A 430 92.96 -12.79 95.33
CA GLU A 430 93.87 -11.69 95.68
C GLU A 430 94.32 -11.77 97.16
N LYS A 431 93.39 -12.03 98.10
CA LYS A 431 93.75 -12.29 99.51
C LYS A 431 94.60 -13.56 99.69
N ARG A 432 94.33 -14.59 98.90
CA ARG A 432 95.07 -15.85 98.96
C ARG A 432 96.52 -15.68 98.51
N THR A 433 96.76 -14.98 97.40
CA THR A 433 98.11 -14.72 96.89
C THR A 433 98.92 -13.77 97.79
N GLU A 434 98.26 -12.83 98.47
CA GLU A 434 98.85 -11.99 99.52
C GLU A 434 99.37 -12.83 100.71
N LEU A 435 98.57 -13.80 101.19
CA LEU A 435 98.96 -14.72 102.28
C LEU A 435 100.04 -15.74 101.86
N GLU A 436 99.99 -16.26 100.64
CA GLU A 436 101.03 -17.17 100.11
C GLU A 436 102.40 -16.47 100.03
N ALA A 437 102.45 -15.15 99.78
CA ALA A 437 103.68 -14.36 99.81
C ALA A 437 104.21 -14.12 101.24
N GLU A 438 103.33 -13.83 102.21
CA GLU A 438 103.72 -13.59 103.61
C GLU A 438 104.33 -14.85 104.27
N ILE A 439 103.80 -16.04 103.93
CA ILE A 439 104.35 -17.34 104.35
C ILE A 439 105.78 -17.56 103.82
N GLY A 440 106.06 -17.15 102.58
CA GLY A 440 107.41 -17.23 101.99
C GLY A 440 108.44 -16.43 102.80
N ILE A 441 108.11 -15.18 103.13
CA ILE A 441 108.99 -14.27 103.90
C ILE A 441 109.28 -14.83 105.29
N LEU A 442 108.31 -15.48 105.95
CA LEU A 442 108.50 -16.10 107.27
C LEU A 442 109.38 -17.36 107.21
N SER A 443 109.38 -18.09 106.09
CA SER A 443 110.20 -19.30 105.90
C SER A 443 111.70 -18.98 105.80
N ASP A 444 112.09 -18.00 104.98
CA ASP A 444 113.50 -17.62 104.81
C ASP A 444 114.13 -17.10 106.12
N ASN A 445 113.34 -16.38 106.94
CA ASN A 445 113.76 -15.89 108.26
C ASN A 445 114.06 -17.01 109.27
N LEU A 446 113.50 -18.21 109.10
CA LEU A 446 113.83 -19.38 109.93
C LEU A 446 115.14 -20.04 109.49
N ILE A 447 115.36 -20.15 108.18
CA ILE A 447 116.54 -20.80 107.58
C ILE A 447 117.85 -20.10 107.99
N ASP A 448 117.86 -18.78 108.12
CA ASP A 448 119.06 -18.04 108.57
C ASP A 448 119.33 -18.15 110.07
N ARG A 449 118.32 -18.40 110.90
CA ARG A 449 118.52 -18.59 112.36
C ARG A 449 119.19 -19.92 112.68
N ASP A 450 118.87 -21.00 111.95
CA ASP A 450 119.52 -22.30 112.13
C ASP A 450 120.99 -22.29 111.72
N LYS A 451 121.37 -21.53 110.67
CA LYS A 451 122.78 -21.34 110.28
C LYS A 451 123.63 -20.75 111.41
N GLY A 452 123.08 -19.82 112.19
CA GLY A 452 123.74 -19.22 113.35
C GLY A 452 124.01 -20.23 114.48
N ILE A 453 123.05 -21.12 114.76
CA ILE A 453 123.16 -22.12 115.83
C ILE A 453 124.23 -23.18 115.51
N VAL A 454 124.43 -23.52 114.24
CA VAL A 454 125.46 -24.51 113.83
C VAL A 454 126.89 -24.01 114.07
N ASN A 455 127.17 -22.72 113.91
CA ASN A 455 128.51 -22.17 114.17
C ASN A 455 128.86 -22.15 115.67
N LEU A 456 127.90 -21.76 116.53
CA LEU A 456 128.09 -21.76 117.99
C LEU A 456 128.36 -23.17 118.57
N ARG A 457 127.98 -24.25 117.86
CA ARG A 457 128.33 -25.63 118.24
C ARG A 457 129.80 -25.99 117.99
N ARG A 458 130.53 -25.29 117.13
CA ARG A 458 131.92 -25.64 116.78
C ARG A 458 132.97 -25.09 117.76
N GLU A 459 132.75 -23.91 118.32
CA GLU A 459 133.73 -23.27 119.23
C GLU A 459 133.77 -23.95 120.61
N LEU A 460 132.62 -24.42 121.11
CA LEU A 460 132.51 -25.09 122.40
C LEU A 460 133.18 -26.48 122.45
N ASP A 461 133.18 -27.22 121.34
CA ASP A 461 133.81 -28.55 121.23
C ASP A 461 135.34 -28.49 121.21
N ALA A 462 135.92 -27.36 120.77
CA ALA A 462 137.37 -27.15 120.81
C ALA A 462 137.88 -26.98 122.25
N ILE A 463 137.26 -26.04 122.99
CA ILE A 463 137.76 -25.59 124.31
C ILE A 463 137.65 -26.70 125.38
N ARG A 464 136.66 -27.59 125.31
CA ARG A 464 136.52 -28.67 126.30
C ARG A 464 137.53 -29.82 126.13
N LYS A 465 138.02 -30.07 124.91
CA LYS A 465 139.05 -31.11 124.67
C LYS A 465 140.42 -30.74 125.25
N GLU A 466 140.74 -29.45 125.36
CA GLU A 466 141.94 -29.03 126.10
C GLU A 466 141.83 -29.31 127.60
N LYS A 467 140.64 -29.14 128.20
CA LYS A 467 140.47 -29.40 129.65
C LYS A 467 140.68 -30.87 130.02
N GLU A 468 140.19 -31.80 129.18
CA GLU A 468 140.36 -33.25 129.43
C GLU A 468 141.84 -33.71 129.39
N ALA A 469 142.72 -32.95 128.75
CA ALA A 469 144.15 -33.26 128.66
C ALA A 469 144.91 -32.98 129.97
N SER A 470 144.58 -31.90 130.68
CA SER A 470 145.38 -31.45 131.84
C SER A 470 145.08 -32.22 133.14
N GLU A 471 143.81 -32.43 133.49
CA GLU A 471 143.44 -33.02 134.79
C GLU A 471 143.82 -34.51 134.92
N LYS A 472 144.01 -35.22 133.79
CA LYS A 472 144.56 -36.58 133.75
C LYS A 472 146.07 -36.66 134.01
N SER A 473 146.82 -35.57 133.81
CA SER A 473 148.29 -35.59 133.88
C SER A 473 148.83 -35.45 135.31
N PHE A 474 148.09 -34.82 136.22
CA PHE A 474 148.67 -34.27 137.47
C PHE A 474 148.51 -35.16 138.72
N SER A 475 147.80 -36.28 138.63
CA SER A 475 147.54 -37.17 139.78
C SER A 475 147.99 -38.63 139.58
N SER A 476 148.35 -39.01 138.36
CA SER A 476 149.13 -40.23 138.09
C SER A 476 150.55 -40.12 138.66
N GLU A 477 151.18 -38.95 138.58
CA GLU A 477 152.52 -38.69 139.15
C GLU A 477 152.55 -38.90 140.67
N ILE A 478 151.49 -38.51 141.39
CA ILE A 478 151.35 -38.72 142.85
C ILE A 478 151.33 -40.23 143.21
N ARG A 479 150.94 -41.12 142.29
CA ARG A 479 150.85 -42.57 142.56
C ARG A 479 152.21 -43.29 142.48
N ALA A 480 153.15 -42.76 141.69
CA ALA A 480 154.41 -43.45 141.37
C ALA A 480 155.68 -42.77 141.92
N LEU A 481 155.63 -41.48 142.28
CA LEU A 481 156.76 -40.83 142.96
C LEU A 481 156.97 -41.27 144.43
N SER A 482 156.10 -42.12 144.99
CA SER A 482 156.27 -42.69 146.35
C SER A 482 155.62 -44.07 146.57
N THR A 483 155.39 -44.87 145.52
CA THR A 483 155.35 -46.34 145.71
C THR A 483 156.81 -46.81 145.79
N GLN A 484 157.41 -47.03 144.62
CA GLN A 484 158.82 -46.81 144.31
C GLN A 484 158.86 -46.31 142.84
N LEU A 485 159.83 -45.55 142.31
CA LEU A 485 161.27 -45.82 142.23
C LEU A 485 161.64 -47.29 141.81
N SER A 486 161.04 -47.86 140.72
CA SER A 486 160.84 -49.35 140.55
C SER A 486 160.97 -50.20 139.19
N GLU A 487 161.17 -49.70 137.92
CA GLU A 487 161.86 -50.38 136.69
C GLU A 487 161.17 -51.31 135.49
N CYS A 488 161.23 -51.00 134.10
CA CYS A 488 161.31 -51.79 132.71
C CYS A 488 160.25 -52.19 131.47
N GLN A 489 160.65 -52.15 130.11
CA GLN A 489 160.42 -52.88 128.69
C GLN A 489 159.10 -53.01 127.70
N SER A 490 158.92 -53.54 126.39
CA SER A 490 159.45 -53.46 124.89
C SER A 490 158.77 -54.28 123.61
N SER A 491 158.86 -53.91 122.24
CA SER A 491 158.77 -54.64 120.81
C SER A 491 157.45 -54.90 119.86
N ASP A 492 157.24 -55.30 118.52
CA ASP A 492 157.76 -55.40 117.02
C ASP A 492 156.68 -56.04 115.91
N SER A 493 156.57 -56.31 114.51
CA SER A 493 157.14 -56.24 113.03
C SER A 493 156.14 -56.41 111.70
N ALA A 494 156.49 -56.74 110.36
CA ALA A 494 155.65 -56.69 109.02
C ALA A 494 155.96 -57.50 107.59
N LEU A 495 155.22 -57.40 106.39
CA LEU A 495 155.32 -58.18 105.00
C LEU A 495 154.64 -57.67 103.57
N SER A 496 154.80 -58.26 102.29
CA SER A 496 154.22 -57.85 100.87
C SER A 496 154.40 -58.71 99.47
N GLU A 497 153.64 -58.56 98.27
CA GLU A 497 153.95 -59.03 96.80
C GLU A 497 153.49 -58.17 95.52
N VAL A 498 153.84 -58.57 94.25
CA VAL A 498 154.04 -57.79 92.97
C VAL A 498 153.74 -58.63 91.69
N ARG A 499 153.30 -58.25 90.46
CA ARG A 499 152.92 -57.00 89.68
C ARG A 499 153.84 -56.58 88.48
N SER A 500 153.46 -56.84 87.20
CA SER A 500 154.14 -56.39 85.93
C SER A 500 153.14 -56.27 84.74
N SER A 501 153.32 -55.66 83.55
CA SER A 501 154.46 -55.19 82.72
C SER A 501 155.30 -56.29 82.03
N HIS A 502 155.49 -56.35 80.71
CA HIS A 502 155.46 -55.28 79.71
C HIS A 502 154.87 -55.72 78.35
N GLU A 503 153.76 -55.07 77.98
CA GLU A 503 153.62 -54.35 76.70
C GLU A 503 153.65 -55.12 75.35
N ALA A 504 152.63 -54.84 74.51
CA ALA A 504 152.76 -54.85 73.03
C ALA A 504 153.55 -53.63 72.46
N LYS A 505 154.15 -52.86 73.37
CA LYS A 505 155.29 -51.91 73.25
C LYS A 505 155.02 -50.46 72.81
N ARG A 506 154.08 -49.80 73.49
CA ARG A 506 153.78 -48.33 73.45
C ARG A 506 153.35 -47.76 72.09
N THR A 507 153.69 -48.40 70.98
CA THR A 507 153.48 -48.08 69.57
C THR A 507 152.44 -47.00 69.29
N ALA A 508 152.89 -45.73 69.27
CA ALA A 508 153.51 -45.08 68.10
C ALA A 508 152.51 -44.62 67.01
N LEU A 509 151.33 -44.16 67.44
CA LEU A 509 150.87 -42.79 67.15
C LEU A 509 151.91 -41.73 67.59
N GLU A 510 151.41 -40.57 68.02
CA GLU A 510 152.13 -39.28 68.15
C GLU A 510 153.48 -39.44 68.90
N ALA A 511 154.65 -39.31 68.28
CA ALA A 511 154.97 -38.80 66.94
C ALA A 511 154.64 -37.31 66.68
N GLU A 512 154.57 -36.56 67.79
CA GLU A 512 154.70 -35.10 67.89
C GLU A 512 153.59 -34.21 67.28
N ILE A 513 153.49 -33.00 67.86
CA ILE A 513 153.05 -31.77 67.19
C ILE A 513 151.51 -31.71 66.94
N ARG A 514 150.81 -30.61 67.31
CA ARG A 514 150.79 -29.25 66.72
C ARG A 514 150.21 -29.29 65.28
N VAL A 515 149.77 -28.20 64.63
CA VAL A 515 150.24 -26.81 64.73
C VAL A 515 149.10 -25.80 64.62
N MET A 516 148.57 -25.36 65.78
CA MET A 516 147.63 -24.22 65.88
C MET A 516 146.27 -24.53 65.18
N ALA A 517 145.13 -23.93 65.54
CA ALA A 517 144.72 -22.52 65.62
C ALA A 517 144.45 -21.85 64.24
N ASP A 518 143.63 -22.50 63.42
CA ASP A 518 143.11 -21.94 62.16
C ASP A 518 142.15 -20.76 62.38
N ASN A 519 142.74 -19.58 62.35
CA ASN A 519 142.25 -18.32 61.76
C ASN A 519 140.71 -18.12 61.68
N LEU A 520 140.09 -17.35 62.58
CA LEU A 520 140.02 -15.86 62.59
C LEU A 520 139.06 -15.24 61.56
N ILE A 521 138.11 -14.41 62.06
CA ILE A 521 137.14 -13.59 61.28
C ILE A 521 136.10 -14.52 60.58
N VAL A 522 134.81 -14.26 60.31
CA VAL A 522 133.99 -13.17 59.74
C VAL A 522 132.53 -13.52 60.11
N ARG A 523 131.57 -12.66 60.51
CA ARG A 523 131.51 -11.22 60.84
C ARG A 523 131.88 -10.19 59.75
N ASP A 524 131.16 -10.20 58.64
CA ASP A 524 130.97 -9.00 57.80
C ASP A 524 129.81 -9.16 56.79
N LYS A 525 129.06 -8.07 56.55
CA LYS A 525 128.05 -7.88 55.46
C LYS A 525 126.88 -8.89 55.41
N THR A 526 125.77 -8.67 54.72
CA THR A 526 125.26 -7.53 53.90
C THR A 526 123.73 -7.49 54.17
N ILE A 527 123.08 -6.42 54.61
CA ILE A 527 122.79 -5.18 53.86
C ILE A 527 122.38 -5.49 52.40
N MET A 528 121.09 -5.63 52.08
CA MET A 528 120.66 -5.59 50.65
C MET A 528 119.22 -5.16 50.34
N THR A 529 118.19 -5.64 51.05
CA THR A 529 116.86 -5.84 50.42
C THR A 529 115.65 -5.05 50.96
N LEU A 530 115.86 -3.90 51.63
CA LEU A 530 114.81 -2.90 51.89
C LEU A 530 114.42 -2.09 50.62
N ARG A 531 114.11 -2.75 49.48
CA ARG A 531 114.24 -2.09 48.17
C ARG A 531 113.27 -2.41 47.03
N GLN A 532 112.13 -3.08 47.24
CA GLN A 532 111.17 -3.32 46.14
C GLN A 532 109.68 -3.15 46.50
N LYS A 533 109.11 -2.01 46.07
CA LYS A 533 107.74 -1.80 45.52
C LYS A 533 106.56 -2.12 46.46
N LEU A 534 105.68 -1.20 46.87
CA LEU A 534 105.51 0.27 46.65
C LEU A 534 105.20 0.78 45.21
N ASP A 535 105.11 -0.06 44.18
CA ASP A 535 104.80 0.36 42.81
C ASP A 535 103.66 -0.46 42.17
N ALA A 536 102.84 0.22 41.35
CA ALA A 536 101.66 -0.23 40.58
C ALA A 536 100.31 -0.28 41.36
N LYS A 537 99.41 0.74 41.40
CA LYS A 537 98.94 1.81 40.45
C LYS A 537 97.78 1.37 39.53
N THR A 538 96.74 2.23 39.41
CA THR A 538 95.63 2.22 38.41
C THR A 538 94.68 1.00 38.39
N ARG A 539 93.34 1.09 38.19
CA ARG A 539 92.34 2.19 38.05
C ARG A 539 91.13 1.81 38.96
N ASP A 540 90.25 2.67 39.49
CA ASP A 540 89.51 3.85 38.98
C ASP A 540 88.42 3.59 37.91
N ALA A 541 87.22 4.12 38.21
CA ALA A 541 86.22 4.70 37.30
C ALA A 541 85.22 3.83 36.46
N GLU A 542 83.93 4.16 36.65
CA GLU A 542 82.98 4.69 35.61
C GLU A 542 81.95 3.84 34.78
N THR A 543 80.68 3.97 35.23
CA THR A 543 79.45 4.41 34.48
C THR A 543 78.60 3.52 33.53
N LEU A 544 77.34 3.99 33.37
CA LEU A 544 76.33 3.79 32.29
C LEU A 544 75.52 2.47 32.31
N GLN A 545 74.18 2.42 32.27
CA GLN A 545 73.08 3.35 31.87
C GLN A 545 72.99 3.66 30.36
N ARG A 546 71.95 3.13 29.68
CA ARG A 546 71.45 3.47 28.32
C ARG A 546 70.03 2.84 28.15
N LYS A 547 68.99 3.58 27.74
CA LYS A 547 68.55 4.00 26.37
C LYS A 547 67.85 2.87 25.58
N PHE A 548 66.83 3.09 24.73
CA PHE A 548 65.93 4.24 24.43
C PHE A 548 64.70 3.74 23.61
N GLU A 549 63.99 4.61 22.90
CA GLU A 549 62.65 4.42 22.29
C GLU A 549 62.62 3.88 20.83
N ALA A 550 61.40 3.51 20.39
CA ALA A 550 60.81 3.61 19.03
C ALA A 550 61.02 2.54 17.91
N GLU A 551 59.87 2.25 17.27
CA GLU A 551 59.50 1.78 15.90
C GLU A 551 60.49 1.09 14.91
N VAL A 552 59.99 0.07 14.16
CA VAL A 552 59.75 0.09 12.67
C VAL A 552 59.40 -1.32 12.11
N ASN A 553 58.62 -1.39 11.02
CA ASN A 553 58.13 -2.57 10.24
C ASN A 553 59.26 -3.13 9.28
N PRO A 554 59.11 -4.09 8.29
CA PRO A 554 57.92 -4.51 7.52
C PRO A 554 57.78 -5.99 7.00
N ALA A 555 56.58 -6.33 6.48
CA ALA A 555 56.26 -7.29 5.39
C ALA A 555 56.48 -8.84 5.62
N SER A 556 55.92 -9.80 4.84
CA SER A 556 55.19 -9.78 3.55
C SER A 556 54.30 -11.05 3.29
N THR A 557 53.44 -11.00 2.25
CA THR A 557 52.64 -12.10 1.59
C THR A 557 51.42 -12.72 2.31
N GLY A 558 50.32 -13.12 1.64
CA GLY A 558 49.86 -12.86 0.25
C GLY A 558 48.67 -13.73 -0.25
N ARG A 559 47.97 -13.30 -1.34
CA ARG A 559 46.88 -13.98 -2.13
C ARG A 559 45.49 -14.06 -1.45
N ASP A 560 44.32 -14.11 -2.12
CA ASP A 560 43.94 -14.00 -3.56
C ASP A 560 42.44 -13.58 -3.80
N HIS A 561 42.05 -13.44 -5.09
CA HIS A 561 40.69 -13.65 -5.69
C HIS A 561 39.55 -12.60 -5.63
N ARG A 562 39.58 -11.67 -6.60
CA ARG A 562 38.57 -11.31 -7.67
C ARG A 562 37.03 -11.46 -7.51
N LYS A 563 36.34 -10.61 -8.32
CA LYS A 563 34.91 -10.51 -8.73
C LYS A 563 34.01 -9.78 -7.70
N ILE A 564 33.21 -8.77 -8.04
CA ILE A 564 32.33 -8.44 -9.20
C ILE A 564 31.03 -9.25 -9.22
N GLY A 565 29.94 -8.55 -8.89
CA GLY A 565 28.57 -8.84 -9.30
C GLY A 565 27.81 -9.80 -8.41
N ASP A 566 26.80 -9.28 -7.70
CA ASP A 566 25.45 -9.82 -7.89
C ASP A 566 24.39 -8.77 -7.56
N HIS A 567 23.28 -8.76 -8.32
CA HIS A 567 22.08 -8.02 -7.95
C HIS A 567 21.16 -8.99 -7.21
N THR A 568 21.00 -8.82 -5.90
CA THR A 568 19.95 -9.52 -5.16
C THR A 568 18.59 -9.23 -5.81
N PRO A 569 17.82 -10.27 -6.21
CA PRO A 569 16.45 -10.06 -6.67
C PRO A 569 15.67 -9.29 -5.62
N ALA A 570 14.99 -8.21 -6.03
CA ALA A 570 14.22 -7.41 -5.10
C ALA A 570 13.11 -8.28 -4.50
N HIS A 571 13.07 -8.36 -3.16
CA HIS A 571 12.12 -9.22 -2.42
C HIS A 571 10.66 -8.96 -2.84
N GLY A 572 10.38 -7.69 -3.14
CA GLY A 572 9.26 -7.26 -3.96
C GLY A 572 9.57 -5.89 -4.57
N SER A 573 8.56 -5.25 -5.13
CA SER A 573 8.59 -3.82 -5.45
C SER A 573 7.24 -3.21 -5.16
N ILE A 574 7.21 -2.05 -4.49
CA ILE A 574 6.06 -1.14 -4.58
C ILE A 574 6.12 -0.52 -5.98
N GLU A 575 5.04 -0.63 -6.75
CA GLU A 575 4.97 -0.15 -8.15
C GLU A 575 4.04 1.06 -8.30
N GLN A 576 3.04 1.20 -7.42
CA GLN A 576 2.16 2.36 -7.40
C GLN A 576 1.82 2.77 -5.96
N LEU A 577 1.87 4.08 -5.70
CA LEU A 577 1.40 4.72 -4.48
C LEU A 577 0.63 5.98 -4.86
N THR A 578 -0.63 6.07 -4.45
CA THR A 578 -1.52 7.24 -4.65
C THR A 578 -2.11 7.66 -3.30
N PRO A 579 -2.83 8.79 -3.21
CA PRO A 579 -3.57 9.13 -1.99
C PRO A 579 -4.65 8.10 -1.61
N TYR A 580 -5.05 7.20 -2.52
CA TYR A 580 -6.15 6.25 -2.33
C TYR A 580 -5.69 4.79 -2.18
N ARG A 581 -4.57 4.39 -2.80
CA ARG A 581 -4.09 3.00 -2.80
C ARG A 581 -2.56 2.88 -2.81
N VAL A 582 -2.08 1.73 -2.36
CA VAL A 582 -0.71 1.23 -2.60
C VAL A 582 -0.76 -0.17 -3.21
N SER A 583 0.10 -0.44 -4.18
CA SER A 583 0.18 -1.75 -4.84
C SER A 583 1.54 -2.03 -5.45
N GLY A 584 1.79 -3.31 -5.72
CA GLY A 584 3.04 -3.80 -6.31
C GLY A 584 3.08 -5.32 -6.29
N TRP A 585 4.28 -5.89 -6.19
CA TRP A 585 4.46 -7.35 -6.05
C TRP A 585 5.51 -7.72 -5.01
N VAL A 586 5.51 -8.99 -4.64
CA VAL A 586 6.46 -9.65 -3.73
C VAL A 586 6.68 -11.10 -4.21
N LEU A 587 7.81 -11.71 -3.88
CA LEU A 587 8.09 -13.13 -4.15
C LEU A 587 7.80 -13.96 -2.90
N SER A 588 7.30 -15.19 -3.07
CA SER A 588 7.12 -16.11 -1.95
C SER A 588 8.47 -16.51 -1.34
N VAL A 589 8.52 -16.64 -0.02
CA VAL A 589 9.61 -17.30 0.70
C VAL A 589 9.17 -18.70 1.06
N GLN A 590 9.99 -19.70 0.70
CA GLN A 590 9.82 -21.10 1.09
C GLN A 590 8.44 -21.72 0.72
N GLY A 591 7.74 -21.17 -0.29
CA GLY A 591 6.45 -21.69 -0.74
C GLY A 591 5.28 -21.33 0.20
N THR A 592 5.41 -20.25 0.97
CA THR A 592 4.34 -19.72 1.85
C THR A 592 3.77 -18.42 1.30
N ASP A 593 2.49 -18.15 1.59
CA ASP A 593 1.82 -16.92 1.18
C ASP A 593 2.39 -15.71 1.95
N PRO A 594 2.71 -14.59 1.27
CA PRO A 594 3.31 -13.41 1.90
C PRO A 594 2.26 -12.57 2.64
N VAL A 595 2.47 -12.34 3.95
CA VAL A 595 1.54 -11.56 4.78
C VAL A 595 2.02 -10.11 4.88
N LEU A 596 1.46 -9.25 4.01
CA LEU A 596 1.88 -7.85 3.90
C LEU A 596 1.11 -6.93 4.86
N GLU A 597 1.78 -6.35 5.86
CA GLU A 597 1.26 -5.26 6.69
C GLU A 597 1.69 -3.89 6.16
N ILE A 598 0.79 -2.93 6.19
CA ILE A 598 1.01 -1.59 5.63
C ILE A 598 0.99 -0.56 6.74
N THR A 599 1.98 0.33 6.72
CA THR A 599 2.11 1.43 7.67
C THR A 599 2.03 2.78 6.99
N VAL A 600 1.39 3.74 7.66
CA VAL A 600 1.37 5.16 7.29
C VAL A 600 1.82 5.97 8.50
N ASP A 601 2.80 6.85 8.32
CA ASP A 601 3.41 7.67 9.37
C ASP A 601 3.86 6.83 10.61
N GLY A 602 4.30 5.59 10.38
CA GLY A 602 4.74 4.65 11.41
C GLY A 602 3.63 3.85 12.11
N LYS A 603 2.35 4.07 11.79
CA LYS A 603 1.22 3.27 12.33
C LYS A 603 0.75 2.25 11.32
N ILE A 604 0.48 1.01 11.75
CA ILE A 604 -0.18 0.00 10.91
C ILE A 604 -1.60 0.47 10.59
N VAL A 605 -1.96 0.50 9.31
CA VAL A 605 -3.29 0.89 8.81
C VAL A 605 -4.09 -0.30 8.27
N GLY A 606 -3.46 -1.44 8.03
CA GLY A 606 -4.12 -2.67 7.60
C GLY A 606 -3.15 -3.68 6.99
N ARG A 607 -3.71 -4.73 6.37
CA ARG A 607 -2.99 -5.75 5.59
C ARG A 607 -3.43 -5.70 4.13
N ALA A 608 -2.49 -5.88 3.21
CA ALA A 608 -2.80 -5.96 1.78
C ALA A 608 -3.44 -7.30 1.44
N VAL A 609 -4.32 -7.31 0.44
CA VAL A 609 -4.75 -8.56 -0.21
C VAL A 609 -3.65 -8.95 -1.20
N VAL A 610 -3.17 -10.19 -1.10
CA VAL A 610 -2.16 -10.77 -2.00
C VAL A 610 -2.81 -11.80 -2.90
N ASN A 611 -2.41 -11.82 -4.18
CA ASN A 611 -2.94 -12.76 -5.17
C ASN A 611 -1.76 -13.41 -5.92
N PRO A 612 -1.68 -14.75 -6.00
CA PRO A 612 -0.60 -15.42 -6.69
C PRO A 612 -0.66 -15.18 -8.20
N VAL A 613 0.52 -14.96 -8.79
CA VAL A 613 0.75 -14.83 -10.22
C VAL A 613 1.97 -15.68 -10.56
N ASP A 614 1.95 -16.35 -11.72
CA ASP A 614 3.04 -17.23 -12.16
C ASP A 614 3.31 -18.39 -11.17
N GLY A 615 2.32 -19.29 -11.04
CA GLY A 615 2.43 -20.56 -10.33
C GLY A 615 2.60 -20.49 -8.81
N GLY A 616 2.34 -19.34 -8.18
CA GLY A 616 2.56 -19.12 -6.74
C GLY A 616 4.01 -18.77 -6.39
N SER A 617 4.85 -18.44 -7.38
CA SER A 617 6.21 -17.92 -7.15
C SER A 617 6.22 -16.42 -6.83
N LYS A 618 5.31 -15.66 -7.45
CA LYS A 618 5.14 -14.21 -7.32
C LYS A 618 3.72 -13.90 -6.84
N TYR A 619 3.55 -12.82 -6.09
CA TYR A 619 2.26 -12.34 -5.62
C TYR A 619 2.13 -10.85 -5.98
N ILE A 620 1.00 -10.47 -6.57
CA ILE A 620 0.62 -9.06 -6.72
C ILE A 620 -0.23 -8.67 -5.50
N PHE A 621 0.00 -7.48 -4.97
CA PHE A 621 -0.72 -6.98 -3.80
C PHE A 621 -1.40 -5.64 -4.07
N HIS A 622 -2.56 -5.44 -3.47
CA HIS A 622 -3.27 -4.17 -3.44
C HIS A 622 -3.80 -3.86 -2.04
N PHE A 623 -3.84 -2.57 -1.71
CA PHE A 623 -4.46 -2.06 -0.50
C PHE A 623 -5.01 -0.66 -0.74
N ARG A 624 -6.24 -0.41 -0.27
CA ARG A 624 -6.93 0.87 -0.35
C ARG A 624 -6.97 1.50 1.04
N PHE A 625 -6.69 2.80 1.14
CA PHE A 625 -6.77 3.51 2.42
C PHE A 625 -8.24 3.86 2.73
N ASN A 626 -8.71 3.52 3.94
CA ASN A 626 -10.09 3.79 4.38
C ASN A 626 -10.45 5.28 4.35
N GLU A 627 -9.47 6.14 4.65
CA GLU A 627 -9.52 7.58 4.33
C GLU A 627 -8.34 7.91 3.40
N PRO A 628 -8.54 8.77 2.37
CA PRO A 628 -7.46 9.11 1.48
C PRO A 628 -6.40 10.00 2.15
N LEU A 629 -5.14 9.76 1.80
CA LEU A 629 -3.93 10.38 2.37
C LEU A 629 -3.72 11.82 1.85
N ILE A 630 -4.72 12.66 2.07
CA ILE A 630 -4.84 14.05 1.61
C ILE A 630 -4.79 15.03 2.80
N LYS A 631 -4.97 14.53 4.03
CA LYS A 631 -5.08 15.34 5.28
C LYS A 631 -3.76 15.97 5.75
N ARG A 632 -2.60 15.61 5.18
CA ARG A 632 -1.28 16.17 5.55
C ARG A 632 -0.44 16.51 4.33
N LEU A 633 0.52 17.43 4.53
CA LEU A 633 1.50 17.88 3.54
C LEU A 633 2.43 16.75 3.06
N TYR A 634 2.68 15.78 3.93
CA TYR A 634 3.50 14.59 3.69
C TYR A 634 2.92 13.40 4.43
N HIS A 635 2.96 12.23 3.80
CA HIS A 635 2.75 10.93 4.44
C HIS A 635 3.87 9.98 4.04
N VAL A 636 4.39 9.20 5.00
CA VAL A 636 5.39 8.13 4.76
C VAL A 636 4.66 6.80 4.76
N VAL A 637 4.70 6.08 3.64
CA VAL A 637 4.04 4.77 3.49
C VAL A 637 5.09 3.68 3.36
N ARG A 638 4.92 2.56 4.07
CA ARG A 638 5.77 1.37 3.94
C ARG A 638 4.95 0.10 3.94
N VAL A 639 5.45 -0.92 3.25
CA VAL A 639 4.85 -2.25 3.14
C VAL A 639 5.85 -3.26 3.70
N TYR A 640 5.45 -4.01 4.73
CA TYR A 640 6.27 -5.01 5.41
C TYR A 640 5.71 -6.41 5.16
N ASP A 641 6.53 -7.28 4.58
CA ASP A 641 6.22 -8.71 4.51
C ASP A 641 6.61 -9.38 5.83
N ARG A 642 5.60 -9.83 6.58
CA ARG A 642 5.80 -10.52 7.86
C ARG A 642 6.27 -11.96 7.69
N THR A 643 6.08 -12.56 6.53
CA THR A 643 6.49 -13.94 6.25
C THR A 643 8.02 -14.02 6.05
N SER A 644 8.62 -12.99 5.43
CA SER A 644 10.09 -12.87 5.29
C SER A 644 10.77 -11.95 6.31
N GLY A 645 10.01 -11.12 7.03
CA GLY A 645 10.54 -10.07 7.90
C GLY A 645 11.13 -8.86 7.15
N ARG A 646 10.85 -8.70 5.85
CA ARG A 646 11.47 -7.67 4.98
C ARG A 646 10.52 -6.53 4.65
N GLU A 647 11.05 -5.32 4.55
CA GLU A 647 10.35 -4.22 3.89
C GLU A 647 10.33 -4.48 2.37
N VAL A 648 9.17 -4.31 1.73
CA VAL A 648 9.04 -4.36 0.27
C VAL A 648 9.54 -3.02 -0.28
N PRO A 649 10.67 -2.97 -1.01
CA PRO A 649 11.28 -1.71 -1.39
C PRO A 649 10.42 -0.95 -2.42
N GLY A 650 10.29 0.36 -2.23
CA GLY A 650 9.82 1.26 -3.28
C GLY A 650 10.97 1.72 -4.19
N ARG A 651 10.65 2.11 -5.42
CA ARG A 651 11.58 2.87 -6.27
C ARG A 651 11.77 4.29 -5.73
N GLY A 652 12.65 4.41 -4.75
CA GLY A 652 12.82 5.61 -3.92
C GLY A 652 11.94 5.57 -2.67
N PHE A 653 12.29 6.38 -1.66
CA PHE A 653 11.56 6.46 -0.39
C PHE A 653 10.08 6.81 -0.62
N PRO A 654 9.09 5.99 -0.18
CA PRO A 654 7.69 6.19 -0.53
C PRO A 654 7.05 7.30 0.33
N ILE A 655 7.35 8.54 -0.03
CA ILE A 655 6.78 9.75 0.57
C ILE A 655 5.79 10.35 -0.42
N LEU A 656 4.50 10.36 -0.07
CA LEU A 656 3.50 11.16 -0.77
C LEU A 656 3.80 12.64 -0.51
N ARG A 657 4.49 13.30 -1.45
CA ARG A 657 4.87 14.71 -1.37
C ARG A 657 3.81 15.60 -2.00
N ASN A 658 3.16 16.37 -1.13
CA ASN A 658 2.50 17.64 -1.37
C ASN A 658 2.13 18.06 -2.81
N CYS A 659 0.85 17.87 -3.15
CA CYS A 659 0.09 18.80 -3.98
C CYS A 659 -1.40 18.58 -3.70
N VAL A 660 -1.88 18.96 -2.51
CA VAL A 660 -3.26 18.65 -2.02
C VAL A 660 -4.35 18.99 -3.04
N GLY A 661 -4.22 20.11 -3.77
CA GLY A 661 -5.10 20.42 -4.92
C GLY A 661 -4.77 19.60 -6.17
N ARG A 662 -3.52 19.66 -6.67
CA ARG A 662 -3.17 19.09 -7.99
C ARG A 662 -3.15 17.56 -8.03
N LEU A 663 -2.92 16.85 -6.93
CA LEU A 663 -2.96 15.38 -6.90
C LEU A 663 -4.39 14.84 -7.01
N ALA A 664 -5.39 15.58 -6.54
CA ALA A 664 -6.81 15.24 -6.68
C ALA A 664 -7.36 15.48 -8.11
N ASP A 665 -6.66 16.30 -8.91
CA ASP A 665 -6.98 16.53 -10.33
C ASP A 665 -6.06 15.74 -11.29
N ALA A 666 -4.82 15.43 -10.90
CA ALA A 666 -3.84 14.76 -11.75
C ALA A 666 -3.77 13.23 -11.57
N HIS A 667 -4.09 12.68 -10.39
CA HIS A 667 -4.48 11.28 -10.30
C HIS A 667 -5.96 11.18 -10.60
N THR A 668 -6.28 10.39 -11.62
CA THR A 668 -7.60 10.38 -12.25
C THR A 668 -8.68 9.96 -11.26
N ARG A 669 -9.79 10.71 -11.24
CA ARG A 669 -11.01 10.28 -10.52
C ARG A 669 -11.48 8.91 -11.00
N ILE A 670 -11.16 8.53 -12.23
CA ILE A 670 -11.47 7.23 -12.82
C ILE A 670 -10.23 6.33 -12.81
N GLU A 671 -10.36 5.10 -12.32
CA GLU A 671 -9.35 4.03 -12.36
C GLU A 671 -9.87 2.84 -13.17
N GLY A 672 -8.97 2.00 -13.71
CA GLY A 672 -9.36 0.79 -14.46
C GLY A 672 -8.19 -0.09 -14.87
N TRP A 673 -8.50 -1.19 -15.57
CA TRP A 673 -7.54 -2.14 -16.14
C TRP A 673 -8.18 -2.93 -17.31
N ILE A 674 -7.36 -3.57 -18.14
CA ILE A 674 -7.78 -4.53 -19.17
C ILE A 674 -7.24 -5.90 -18.77
N ASP A 675 -8.11 -6.84 -18.40
CA ASP A 675 -7.72 -8.20 -18.01
C ASP A 675 -7.43 -9.08 -19.24
N ARG A 676 -8.07 -8.81 -20.38
CA ARG A 676 -7.88 -9.54 -21.65
C ARG A 676 -8.09 -8.64 -22.85
N ILE A 677 -7.22 -8.79 -23.85
CA ILE A 677 -7.34 -8.25 -25.20
C ILE A 677 -6.80 -9.29 -26.18
N ASP A 678 -7.63 -9.72 -27.11
CA ASP A 678 -7.30 -10.75 -28.12
C ASP A 678 -8.00 -10.45 -29.45
N ASP A 679 -7.99 -11.40 -30.40
CA ASP A 679 -8.61 -11.28 -31.72
C ASP A 679 -10.16 -11.32 -31.71
N LYS A 680 -10.78 -11.54 -30.54
CA LYS A 680 -12.22 -11.82 -30.39
C LYS A 680 -12.91 -10.92 -29.38
N ALA A 681 -12.21 -10.45 -28.34
CA ALA A 681 -12.81 -9.68 -27.27
C ALA A 681 -11.82 -8.82 -26.47
N ILE A 682 -12.37 -7.83 -25.78
CA ILE A 682 -11.66 -7.00 -24.80
C ILE A 682 -12.48 -6.97 -23.51
N SER A 683 -11.91 -7.43 -22.41
CA SER A 683 -12.54 -7.41 -21.09
C SER A 683 -11.66 -6.72 -20.06
N GLY A 684 -12.28 -5.97 -19.17
CA GLY A 684 -11.60 -5.12 -18.21
C GLY A 684 -12.49 -4.74 -17.04
N TRP A 685 -12.04 -3.75 -16.28
CA TRP A 685 -12.84 -3.07 -15.26
C TRP A 685 -12.52 -1.57 -15.21
N VAL A 686 -13.49 -0.77 -14.75
CA VAL A 686 -13.33 0.68 -14.59
C VAL A 686 -14.30 1.23 -13.53
N ILE A 687 -13.84 2.19 -12.72
CA ILE A 687 -14.53 2.77 -11.56
C ILE A 687 -14.31 4.29 -11.50
N ASP A 688 -15.32 5.08 -11.08
CA ASP A 688 -15.15 6.50 -10.68
C ASP A 688 -15.09 6.61 -9.15
N ASN A 689 -13.89 6.89 -8.61
CA ASN A 689 -13.64 7.12 -7.19
C ASN A 689 -14.44 8.31 -6.62
N ALA A 690 -14.93 9.24 -7.46
CA ALA A 690 -15.78 10.35 -7.05
C ALA A 690 -17.29 10.05 -7.17
N SER A 691 -17.67 8.90 -7.72
CA SER A 691 -19.06 8.49 -7.90
C SER A 691 -19.24 6.97 -7.80
N ILE A 692 -18.85 6.39 -6.66
CA ILE A 692 -18.91 4.93 -6.40
C ILE A 692 -20.33 4.35 -6.58
N VAL A 693 -21.37 5.19 -6.46
CA VAL A 693 -22.79 4.82 -6.66
C VAL A 693 -23.19 4.72 -8.15
N SER A 694 -22.33 5.16 -9.08
CA SER A 694 -22.61 5.20 -10.51
C SER A 694 -21.46 4.57 -11.31
N PRO A 695 -21.56 3.30 -11.75
CA PRO A 695 -20.49 2.64 -12.48
C PRO A 695 -20.24 3.37 -13.83
N PRO A 696 -18.98 3.73 -14.16
CA PRO A 696 -18.68 4.47 -15.37
C PRO A 696 -18.96 3.66 -16.64
N MET A 697 -19.05 4.37 -17.76
CA MET A 697 -19.36 3.80 -19.07
C MET A 697 -18.09 3.77 -19.95
N PRO A 698 -17.37 2.64 -20.02
CA PRO A 698 -16.27 2.48 -20.96
C PRO A 698 -16.73 2.54 -22.42
N GLU A 699 -15.87 3.13 -23.24
CA GLU A 699 -16.01 3.40 -24.67
C GLU A 699 -14.86 2.72 -25.42
N LEU A 700 -15.19 2.00 -26.48
CA LEU A 700 -14.24 1.34 -27.37
C LEU A 700 -13.92 2.25 -28.56
N PHE A 701 -12.63 2.51 -28.76
CA PHE A 701 -12.10 3.17 -29.96
C PHE A 701 -11.25 2.19 -30.75
N VAL A 702 -11.48 2.10 -32.06
CA VAL A 702 -10.68 1.32 -33.02
C VAL A 702 -10.19 2.29 -34.09
N ASP A 703 -8.88 2.34 -34.31
CA ASP A 703 -8.18 3.29 -35.19
C ASP A 703 -8.61 4.76 -34.93
N GLU A 704 -8.70 5.10 -33.64
CA GLU A 704 -9.21 6.37 -33.09
C GLU A 704 -10.69 6.72 -33.42
N ILE A 705 -11.44 5.83 -34.06
CA ILE A 705 -12.89 5.95 -34.25
C ILE A 705 -13.63 5.30 -33.08
N ARG A 706 -14.56 6.03 -32.44
CA ARG A 706 -15.43 5.52 -31.37
C ARG A 706 -16.45 4.54 -31.94
N VAL A 707 -16.30 3.25 -31.64
CA VAL A 707 -17.16 2.17 -32.19
C VAL A 707 -18.40 1.94 -31.32
N THR A 708 -18.23 1.83 -30.01
CA THR A 708 -19.34 1.53 -29.08
C THR A 708 -19.01 1.98 -27.65
N ALA A 709 -20.00 2.01 -26.77
CA ALA A 709 -19.83 2.26 -25.34
C ALA A 709 -20.83 1.40 -24.55
N ILE A 710 -20.36 0.81 -23.44
CA ILE A 710 -21.13 -0.11 -22.60
C ILE A 710 -21.03 0.31 -21.14
N PRO A 711 -22.09 0.15 -20.32
CA PRO A 711 -21.99 0.39 -18.89
C PRO A 711 -21.19 -0.74 -18.23
N SER A 712 -20.30 -0.43 -17.29
CA SER A 712 -19.76 -1.44 -16.38
C SER A 712 -20.91 -2.11 -15.61
N ARG A 713 -21.02 -3.44 -15.74
CA ARG A 713 -22.12 -4.26 -15.19
C ARG A 713 -21.72 -5.68 -14.80
N TYR A 714 -20.57 -6.18 -15.25
CA TYR A 714 -20.11 -7.52 -14.92
C TYR A 714 -19.60 -7.57 -13.48
N SER A 715 -19.97 -8.63 -12.75
CA SER A 715 -19.58 -8.82 -11.36
C SER A 715 -18.09 -9.17 -11.24
N ARG A 716 -17.40 -8.46 -10.36
CA ARG A 716 -15.96 -8.57 -10.07
C ARG A 716 -15.75 -8.65 -8.57
N LEU A 717 -16.02 -9.84 -8.03
CA LEU A 717 -15.87 -10.17 -6.61
C LEU A 717 -14.42 -10.00 -6.13
N ASP A 718 -13.44 -10.16 -7.03
CA ASP A 718 -12.04 -9.82 -6.82
C ASP A 718 -11.83 -8.34 -6.50
N LEU A 719 -12.52 -7.43 -7.19
CA LEU A 719 -12.42 -5.99 -6.95
C LEU A 719 -13.17 -5.59 -5.67
N THR A 720 -14.31 -6.23 -5.37
CA THR A 720 -15.00 -6.06 -4.09
C THR A 720 -14.13 -6.51 -2.92
N ALA A 721 -13.44 -7.67 -3.03
CA ALA A 721 -12.49 -8.15 -2.04
C ALA A 721 -11.26 -7.22 -1.87
N ASN A 722 -10.85 -6.53 -2.94
CA ASN A 722 -9.82 -5.48 -2.89
C ASN A 722 -10.36 -4.09 -2.51
N GLY A 723 -11.62 -3.97 -2.05
CA GLY A 723 -12.18 -2.75 -1.46
C GLY A 723 -12.68 -1.69 -2.46
N TYR A 724 -13.00 -2.06 -3.71
CA TYR A 724 -13.48 -1.11 -4.72
C TYR A 724 -15.01 -0.86 -4.73
N GLY A 725 -15.80 -1.57 -3.91
CA GLY A 725 -17.25 -1.34 -3.75
C GLY A 725 -18.12 -2.45 -4.34
N ASP A 726 -19.39 -2.11 -4.66
CA ASP A 726 -20.34 -3.05 -5.27
C ASP A 726 -19.80 -3.61 -6.60
N ALA A 727 -20.01 -4.89 -6.83
CA ALA A 727 -19.17 -5.71 -7.70
C ALA A 727 -19.27 -5.40 -9.19
N ARG A 728 -20.19 -4.53 -9.63
CA ARG A 728 -20.58 -4.32 -11.03
C ARG A 728 -19.64 -3.40 -11.82
N LEU A 729 -18.33 -3.56 -11.63
CA LEU A 729 -17.27 -2.71 -12.19
C LEU A 729 -16.64 -3.25 -13.49
N GLY A 730 -16.94 -4.49 -13.86
CA GLY A 730 -16.39 -5.14 -15.06
C GLY A 730 -17.11 -4.77 -16.36
N PHE A 731 -16.37 -4.81 -17.47
CA PHE A 731 -16.85 -4.58 -18.84
C PHE A 731 -16.36 -5.66 -19.82
N TYR A 732 -17.09 -5.85 -20.92
CA TYR A 732 -16.77 -6.83 -21.97
C TYR A 732 -17.23 -6.31 -23.35
N PHE A 733 -16.29 -6.14 -24.26
CA PHE A 733 -16.56 -5.88 -25.68
C PHE A 733 -16.29 -7.17 -26.47
N ASP A 734 -17.29 -7.62 -27.22
CA ASP A 734 -17.11 -8.63 -28.28
C ASP A 734 -16.62 -7.90 -29.54
N LEU A 735 -15.46 -8.31 -30.09
CA LEU A 735 -14.90 -7.74 -31.33
C LEU A 735 -15.41 -8.46 -32.58
N GLN A 736 -15.80 -9.73 -32.47
CA GLN A 736 -16.37 -10.49 -33.59
C GLN A 736 -17.73 -9.91 -33.99
N ALA A 737 -18.51 -9.48 -33.00
CA ALA A 737 -19.79 -8.79 -33.17
C ALA A 737 -19.69 -7.40 -33.83
N LEU A 738 -18.49 -6.82 -33.94
CA LEU A 738 -18.26 -5.50 -34.54
C LEU A 738 -17.97 -5.54 -36.05
N GLY A 739 -17.75 -6.73 -36.62
CA GLY A 739 -17.52 -6.88 -38.07
C GLY A 739 -16.27 -6.17 -38.58
N LEU A 740 -15.22 -6.06 -37.75
CA LEU A 740 -13.94 -5.47 -38.13
C LEU A 740 -13.27 -6.29 -39.26
N ASN A 741 -12.48 -5.60 -40.09
CA ASN A 741 -11.76 -6.24 -41.19
C ASN A 741 -10.60 -7.11 -40.67
N ALA A 742 -10.11 -8.02 -41.51
CA ALA A 742 -8.88 -8.74 -41.23
C ALA A 742 -7.66 -7.81 -41.39
N GLY A 743 -6.73 -7.83 -40.43
CA GLY A 743 -5.55 -6.98 -40.40
C GLY A 743 -5.22 -6.40 -39.03
N GLN A 744 -4.22 -5.52 -39.00
CA GLN A 744 -3.84 -4.80 -37.78
C GLN A 744 -4.78 -3.63 -37.49
N HIS A 745 -5.30 -3.59 -36.26
CA HIS A 745 -6.15 -2.51 -35.75
C HIS A 745 -5.59 -1.98 -34.43
N GLN A 746 -5.52 -0.66 -34.27
CA GLN A 746 -5.13 -0.01 -33.01
C GLN A 746 -6.38 0.18 -32.14
N VAL A 747 -6.39 -0.40 -30.94
CA VAL A 747 -7.54 -0.38 -30.04
C VAL A 747 -7.23 0.33 -28.73
N THR A 748 -8.15 1.18 -28.30
CA THR A 748 -8.03 2.08 -27.14
C THR A 748 -9.35 2.12 -26.36
N ILE A 749 -9.31 1.96 -25.04
CA ILE A 749 -10.49 2.14 -24.17
C ILE A 749 -10.46 3.52 -23.50
N ARG A 750 -11.61 4.20 -23.43
CA ARG A 750 -11.81 5.48 -22.73
C ARG A 750 -13.04 5.40 -21.83
N ALA A 751 -13.20 6.27 -20.83
CA ALA A 751 -14.44 6.36 -20.05
C ALA A 751 -15.21 7.63 -20.44
N ALA A 752 -16.52 7.50 -20.63
CA ALA A 752 -17.36 8.60 -21.12
C ALA A 752 -17.36 9.81 -20.18
N GLY A 753 -17.38 11.02 -20.78
CA GLY A 753 -17.69 12.28 -20.09
C GLY A 753 -16.51 13.19 -19.71
N LYS A 754 -15.26 12.70 -19.68
CA LYS A 754 -14.06 13.54 -19.46
C LYS A 754 -12.88 13.08 -20.31
N LYS A 755 -11.98 14.01 -20.67
CA LYS A 755 -10.68 13.66 -21.29
C LYS A 755 -9.83 12.89 -20.27
N LEU A 756 -9.82 11.57 -20.38
CA LEU A 756 -8.94 10.70 -19.59
C LEU A 756 -7.46 10.89 -19.99
N PRO A 757 -6.55 11.12 -19.03
CA PRO A 757 -5.22 10.51 -19.06
C PRO A 757 -5.38 8.98 -19.18
N LEU A 758 -4.49 8.32 -19.95
CA LEU A 758 -4.61 6.89 -20.22
C LEU A 758 -4.76 6.05 -18.94
N VAL A 759 -5.63 5.03 -19.00
CA VAL A 759 -5.55 3.89 -18.08
C VAL A 759 -4.11 3.34 -18.15
N PRO A 760 -3.45 2.99 -17.03
CA PRO A 760 -2.07 2.48 -17.03
C PRO A 760 -1.92 1.11 -17.71
N GLY A 761 -1.98 1.09 -19.04
CA GLY A 761 -1.99 -0.10 -19.85
C GLY A 761 -2.74 0.12 -21.16
N GLN A 762 -1.99 0.04 -22.27
CA GLN A 762 -2.49 -0.36 -23.59
C GLN A 762 -3.57 0.51 -24.26
N SER A 763 -3.09 1.43 -25.11
CA SER A 763 -3.50 1.32 -26.51
C SER A 763 -2.65 0.20 -27.14
N THR A 764 -3.27 -0.76 -27.83
CA THR A 764 -2.62 -1.99 -28.33
C THR A 764 -2.98 -2.21 -29.80
N GLN A 765 -2.00 -2.67 -30.59
CA GLN A 765 -2.30 -3.27 -31.89
C GLN A 765 -2.76 -4.71 -31.70
N ILE A 766 -4.00 -5.01 -32.08
CA ILE A 766 -4.45 -6.39 -32.32
C ILE A 766 -4.29 -6.72 -33.82
N ASN A 767 -4.19 -8.01 -34.15
CA ASN A 767 -4.23 -8.47 -35.53
C ASN A 767 -5.42 -9.43 -35.68
N ILE A 768 -6.46 -9.00 -36.38
CA ILE A 768 -7.69 -9.79 -36.55
C ILE A 768 -7.46 -10.75 -37.72
N GLY A 769 -7.48 -12.06 -37.44
CA GLY A 769 -7.22 -13.11 -38.42
C GLY A 769 -8.43 -13.40 -39.33
N GLU A 770 -8.15 -13.95 -40.51
CA GLU A 770 -9.17 -14.36 -41.49
C GLU A 770 -9.94 -15.63 -41.06
N HIS A 771 -10.73 -15.57 -39.98
CA HIS A 771 -11.57 -16.69 -39.56
C HIS A 771 -13.05 -16.34 -39.39
N LEU A 772 -13.87 -17.09 -40.15
CA LEU A 772 -15.34 -17.18 -40.10
C LEU A 772 -16.16 -16.11 -40.85
N SER A 773 -15.73 -15.81 -42.07
CA SER A 773 -16.61 -15.42 -43.16
C SER A 773 -17.60 -16.56 -43.54
N LYS A 774 -18.75 -16.64 -42.85
CA LYS A 774 -19.99 -17.41 -43.15
C LYS A 774 -20.96 -17.28 -41.96
N ARG A 775 -22.24 -16.88 -42.05
CA ARG A 775 -23.15 -16.39 -43.11
C ARG A 775 -24.01 -15.29 -42.41
N VAL A 776 -24.67 -14.33 -43.07
CA VAL A 776 -25.61 -14.44 -44.21
C VAL A 776 -25.55 -13.18 -45.08
N HIS A 777 -25.57 -13.36 -46.41
CA HIS A 777 -25.96 -12.28 -47.33
C HIS A 777 -27.47 -12.07 -47.30
N VAL A 778 -27.92 -10.84 -47.10
CA VAL A 778 -28.97 -10.23 -47.92
C VAL A 778 -28.49 -8.83 -48.31
N SER A 779 -28.75 -8.42 -49.54
CA SER A 779 -28.31 -7.14 -50.11
C SER A 779 -29.29 -6.00 -49.82
N ALA A 780 -28.79 -4.91 -49.24
CA ALA A 780 -29.17 -3.52 -49.52
C ALA A 780 -28.21 -2.57 -48.79
#